data_AF-A0A9Q0S5C2-F1
#
_entry.id   AF-A0A9Q0S5C2-F1
#
_cell.length_a   1.000
_cell.length_b   1.000
_cell.length_c   1.000
_cell.angle_alpha   90.00
_cell.angle_beta   90.00
_cell.angle_gamma   90.00
#
_symmetry.space_group_name_H-M   'P 1'
#
loop_
_entity.id
_entity.type
_entity.pdbx_description
1 polymer ?
#
loop_
_entity_poly.entity_id
_entity_poly.type
_entity_poly.pdbx_seq_one_letter_code
_entity_poly.pdbx_strand_id
1 'polypeptide(L)'
;MTDNLFGWIDYSVFVGMLLISAVIGVFYACKGKQSADDILIGGKSMGVIPVAASIMATFMSATGLLGVPAEMFLYGTQLILSYVIIVMPLMTFMSSYLIVPVFYNLGSCSANEYLERRFGKPIRAFSCLLYILTMTFFMGIALYAPAMALTQVTGLHVWITVWITGLVCTFYTTIGGMKAVVWTDTFQTLIMFGAMIWIVVQGVMDSGGLDQVWTDNLETDRLNFFDFDPSPYTRVSFWNAVLGGSVAMLGAYATNQATIQRYLSLPTLSDAKRAVWMALPMFTIIHLVVLLVGMVVISKYRYCDPIKTQRIMTADQLFPLFVMDTMGNIPGIPGIFVAGIFSASLSTVSSGINSLTAVVHEDIIKPYIWRNLTDVQTLRLLKIMSVVGGLLCIGTAMISGFMGNIIQATMVAFGLLGAPMFGTFMLGLFVPHATNKGAIIGLLTGFVFNLWMGMGSLFNFPYYPKLEKDYVDKCPERYFNVTGHAFNQTLNDELIQAEIERTESIFPIYRISFMYYILIGVIIVMVVGTASSFIFGASDIHDMDSRLFVPPIGRLVEKKQRAKKMSKKRKNEKAEEAGMLKKDTIKVCNYHSTVFIVKPVKPINSTLLQRVDNLFGWIDYSVFVGMLLISAVIGVFYACKGKQSADDILIGGKSMGVIPVAASIMATFMSATGLLGVPAEMFLYGTQLILSYVIIVMPLMTFMSSYLIVPVFYNLGSCSANEYLERRFGKPIRAFSCLLYILTMTFFMGIALYAPAMALTQVTGLHVWITVWITGLVCTFYTTIGGMKAVVWTDTFQTLIMFGAMIWIVVQGVMDSGGLDQVWTDNLETDRLNFFDFDPSPYTRVSFWNAVLGGSVAMLGAYATNQATIQRYLSLPTLSDAKRAVWMALPMFTIIHLVVLLVGMVVISKYRYCDPIKTQRIMTADQLFPLFVMDTMGNIPGIPGIFVAGIFSASLSTVSSGINSLTAVVHEDIIKPYIWRNLTDVQTLRLLKIMSVVGGLLCIGTAMISGFMGNIIQATMVAFGLLGAPMFGTFMLGLFVPHATNKGAIIGLLTGFVFNLWMGMGSLFNFPYYPKLEKDYVDKCPERYFNVTGHAFNQTLNDELIQAEIERTESIFPIYRISFMYYILIGVIIVMVVGTASSFIFGASDIHDMDSRLFVPPIGRLVEKKQRAKKMSKKRKNEKAEEAGMLKKKIENCEYLQIALFVSYFSDNDLNVRDKSRNLIIHRTYKWAKRNVEYNEFC
;
A
#
# COMPACT_ATOMS: atom_id res chain seq x y z
N MET A 1 -9.68 8.65 -42.34
CA MET A 1 -9.03 8.13 -43.57
C MET A 1 -8.38 6.79 -43.23
N THR A 2 -8.27 5.86 -44.18
CA THR A 2 -7.65 4.54 -43.96
C THR A 2 -6.78 4.15 -45.17
N ASP A 3 -5.64 4.81 -45.32
CA ASP A 3 -4.52 4.22 -46.05
C ASP A 3 -3.70 3.40 -45.05
N ASN A 4 -3.58 2.09 -45.29
CA ASN A 4 -2.85 1.16 -44.44
C ASN A 4 -1.35 1.48 -44.42
N LEU A 5 -0.91 2.29 -43.46
CA LEU A 5 0.49 2.65 -43.23
C LEU A 5 1.34 1.52 -42.60
N PHE A 6 0.74 0.46 -42.05
CA PHE A 6 1.49 -0.68 -41.51
C PHE A 6 1.66 -1.78 -42.57
N GLY A 7 2.86 -1.86 -43.16
CA GLY A 7 3.15 -2.76 -44.26
C GLY A 7 3.42 -4.21 -43.82
N TRP A 8 3.46 -5.11 -44.79
CA TRP A 8 3.83 -6.52 -44.56
C TRP A 8 5.27 -6.67 -44.00
N ILE A 9 6.16 -5.72 -44.28
CA ILE A 9 7.51 -5.65 -43.70
C ILE A 9 7.42 -5.37 -42.20
N ASP A 10 6.58 -4.43 -41.78
CA ASP A 10 6.40 -4.08 -40.37
C ASP A 10 5.82 -5.26 -39.56
N TYR A 11 4.83 -5.95 -40.12
CA TYR A 11 4.33 -7.22 -39.55
C TYR A 11 5.43 -8.29 -39.48
N SER A 12 6.29 -8.40 -40.49
CA SER A 12 7.39 -9.38 -40.50
C SER A 12 8.44 -9.10 -39.44
N VAL A 13 8.76 -7.83 -39.17
CA VAL A 13 9.67 -7.43 -38.07
C VAL A 13 9.04 -7.75 -36.70
N PHE A 14 7.79 -7.36 -36.47
CA PHE A 14 7.11 -7.61 -35.21
C PHE A 14 6.93 -9.11 -34.92
N VAL A 15 6.43 -9.88 -35.87
CA VAL A 15 6.30 -11.34 -35.75
C VAL A 15 7.67 -12.00 -35.63
N GLY A 16 8.69 -11.49 -36.33
CA GLY A 16 10.07 -11.95 -36.21
C GLY A 16 10.61 -11.85 -34.77
N MET A 17 10.37 -10.73 -34.08
CA MET A 17 10.75 -10.57 -32.66
C MET A 17 10.03 -11.59 -31.76
N LEU A 18 8.73 -11.80 -31.95
CA LEU A 18 7.96 -12.80 -31.19
C LEU A 18 8.46 -14.23 -31.42
N LEU A 19 8.77 -14.59 -32.68
CA LEU A 19 9.31 -15.90 -33.04
C LEU A 19 10.71 -16.12 -32.45
N ILE A 20 11.61 -15.13 -32.53
CA ILE A 20 12.96 -15.24 -31.94
C ILE A 20 12.85 -15.43 -30.42
N SER A 21 11.96 -14.70 -29.74
CA SER A 21 11.70 -14.88 -28.30
C SER A 21 11.20 -16.30 -27.98
N ALA A 22 10.27 -16.83 -28.79
CA ALA A 22 9.80 -18.22 -28.68
C ALA A 22 10.90 -19.26 -28.94
N VAL A 23 11.76 -19.03 -29.93
CA VAL A 23 12.89 -19.91 -30.28
C VAL A 23 13.94 -19.93 -29.16
N ILE A 24 14.25 -18.80 -28.53
CA ILE A 24 15.15 -18.76 -27.36
C ILE A 24 14.57 -19.64 -26.22
N GLY A 25 13.26 -19.57 -25.98
CA GLY A 25 12.57 -20.44 -25.01
C GLY A 25 12.68 -21.93 -25.34
N VAL A 26 12.40 -22.32 -26.59
CA VAL A 26 12.51 -23.72 -27.06
C VAL A 26 13.94 -24.21 -27.03
N PHE A 27 14.92 -23.38 -27.40
CA PHE A 27 16.34 -23.71 -27.37
C PHE A 27 16.82 -24.09 -25.98
N TYR A 28 16.52 -23.27 -24.96
CA TYR A 28 16.89 -23.56 -23.58
C TYR A 28 16.13 -24.74 -22.96
N ALA A 29 14.98 -25.13 -23.53
CA ALA A 29 14.26 -26.33 -23.13
C ALA A 29 14.77 -27.61 -23.79
N CYS A 30 15.32 -27.52 -25.00
CA CYS A 30 15.97 -28.65 -25.68
C CYS A 30 17.42 -28.86 -25.21
N LYS A 31 18.07 -27.83 -24.65
CA LYS A 31 19.48 -27.85 -24.23
C LYS A 31 19.69 -28.49 -22.84
N GLY A 32 19.51 -29.81 -22.76
CA GLY A 32 19.85 -30.64 -21.61
C GLY A 32 18.67 -31.02 -20.71
N LYS A 33 18.93 -31.78 -19.64
CA LYS A 33 17.89 -32.15 -18.66
C LYS A 33 17.58 -30.95 -17.76
N GLN A 34 16.32 -30.51 -17.73
CA GLN A 34 15.86 -29.43 -16.86
C GLN A 34 15.54 -29.94 -15.44
N SER A 35 16.10 -29.28 -14.43
CA SER A 35 15.72 -29.42 -13.02
C SER A 35 14.79 -28.29 -12.55
N ALA A 36 14.22 -28.41 -11.35
CA ALA A 36 13.48 -27.32 -10.73
C ALA A 36 14.36 -26.06 -10.52
N ASP A 37 15.62 -26.23 -10.12
CA ASP A 37 16.58 -25.12 -9.97
C ASP A 37 16.94 -24.45 -11.31
N ASP A 38 16.97 -25.21 -12.41
CA ASP A 38 17.16 -24.63 -13.76
C ASP A 38 15.98 -23.76 -14.19
N ILE A 39 14.74 -24.19 -13.88
CA ILE A 39 13.55 -23.38 -14.15
C ILE A 39 13.53 -22.12 -13.28
N LEU A 40 13.81 -22.24 -11.97
CA LEU A 40 13.59 -21.15 -11.02
C LEU A 40 14.72 -20.11 -10.94
N ILE A 41 15.98 -20.53 -11.06
CA ILE A 41 17.18 -19.67 -10.88
C ILE A 41 18.27 -19.90 -11.93
N GLY A 42 18.04 -20.74 -12.94
CA GLY A 42 18.99 -20.95 -14.04
C GLY A 42 20.31 -21.63 -13.61
N GLY A 43 20.30 -22.37 -12.49
CA GLY A 43 21.45 -23.16 -12.05
C GLY A 43 22.71 -22.35 -11.68
N LYS A 44 22.57 -21.08 -11.28
CA LYS A 44 23.66 -20.20 -10.81
C LYS A 44 24.82 -20.00 -11.81
N SER A 45 24.53 -20.06 -13.11
CA SER A 45 25.51 -20.09 -14.20
C SER A 45 25.43 -18.90 -15.17
N MET A 46 24.66 -17.86 -14.81
CA MET A 46 24.40 -16.73 -15.71
C MET A 46 25.55 -15.72 -15.71
N GLY A 47 25.68 -14.96 -16.81
CA GLY A 47 26.68 -13.91 -16.96
C GLY A 47 26.22 -12.55 -16.44
N VAL A 48 27.16 -11.70 -16.04
CA VAL A 48 26.87 -10.38 -15.44
C VAL A 48 26.11 -9.46 -16.39
N ILE A 49 26.49 -9.39 -17.67
CA ILE A 49 25.85 -8.49 -18.65
C ILE A 49 24.42 -8.93 -18.99
N PRO A 50 24.11 -10.20 -19.37
CA PRO A 50 22.73 -10.61 -19.59
C PRO A 50 21.85 -10.42 -18.35
N VAL A 51 22.40 -10.67 -17.15
CA VAL A 51 21.66 -10.42 -15.91
C VAL A 51 21.45 -8.92 -15.67
N ALA A 52 22.42 -8.03 -15.94
CA ALA A 52 22.24 -6.58 -15.85
C ALA A 52 21.19 -6.06 -16.86
N ALA A 53 21.25 -6.51 -18.12
CA ALA A 53 20.25 -6.19 -19.14
C ALA A 53 18.86 -6.71 -18.74
N SER A 54 18.78 -7.90 -18.16
CA SER A 54 17.53 -8.50 -17.68
C SER A 54 16.97 -7.84 -16.42
N ILE A 55 17.84 -7.36 -15.51
CA ILE A 55 17.42 -6.47 -14.41
C ILE A 55 16.84 -5.18 -14.99
N MET A 56 17.50 -4.58 -15.99
CA MET A 56 17.00 -3.36 -16.62
C MET A 56 15.67 -3.60 -17.37
N ALA A 57 15.57 -4.64 -18.20
CA ALA A 57 14.39 -4.95 -19.01
C ALA A 57 13.16 -5.40 -18.20
N THR A 58 13.35 -5.96 -17.00
CA THR A 58 12.20 -6.31 -16.15
C THR A 58 11.43 -5.05 -15.73
N PHE A 59 12.15 -3.93 -15.57
CA PHE A 59 11.60 -2.70 -15.01
C PHE A 59 11.52 -1.51 -15.96
N MET A 60 12.08 -1.67 -17.15
CA MET A 60 11.82 -0.84 -18.33
C MET A 60 10.72 -1.50 -19.16
N SER A 61 9.47 -1.29 -18.77
CA SER A 61 8.29 -1.89 -19.43
C SER A 61 7.77 -1.06 -20.62
N ALA A 62 6.90 -1.65 -21.46
CA ALA A 62 6.23 -0.98 -22.59
C ALA A 62 5.60 0.36 -22.24
N THR A 63 5.10 0.39 -21.02
CA THR A 63 4.57 1.56 -20.37
C THR A 63 5.63 2.66 -20.37
N GLY A 64 6.86 2.42 -19.86
CA GLY A 64 7.92 3.42 -19.69
C GLY A 64 8.34 4.07 -21.01
N LEU A 65 8.15 3.33 -22.09
CA LEU A 65 8.41 3.81 -23.44
C LEU A 65 7.26 4.60 -24.06
N LEU A 66 6.01 4.33 -23.66
CA LEU A 66 4.83 4.97 -24.21
C LEU A 66 4.37 6.16 -23.39
N GLY A 67 4.15 6.00 -22.09
CA GLY A 67 3.58 7.05 -21.25
C GLY A 67 4.45 8.28 -21.17
N VAL A 68 5.76 8.05 -21.18
CA VAL A 68 6.82 9.05 -20.97
C VAL A 68 7.17 9.83 -22.25
N PRO A 69 6.68 9.43 -23.43
CA PRO A 69 6.45 10.38 -24.52
C PRO A 69 4.99 10.81 -24.78
N ALA A 70 4.02 10.39 -23.95
CA ALA A 70 2.59 10.45 -24.28
C ALA A 70 1.73 11.37 -23.40
N GLU A 71 1.88 11.27 -22.08
CA GLU A 71 1.63 12.45 -21.23
C GLU A 71 2.65 13.54 -21.60
N MET A 72 3.75 13.23 -22.31
CA MET A 72 4.74 14.18 -22.81
C MET A 72 4.27 15.07 -23.98
N PHE A 73 2.99 15.44 -24.00
CA PHE A 73 2.59 16.72 -24.57
C PHE A 73 1.75 17.59 -23.58
N LEU A 74 1.69 17.21 -22.29
CA LEU A 74 1.72 18.14 -21.15
C LEU A 74 2.99 18.00 -20.31
N TYR A 75 3.59 19.14 -19.91
CA TYR A 75 4.72 19.26 -18.99
C TYR A 75 6.12 19.60 -19.66
N GLY A 76 7.32 19.01 -19.34
CA GLY A 76 8.63 19.51 -19.90
C GLY A 76 10.02 18.76 -19.68
N THR A 77 10.89 19.23 -18.74
CA THR A 77 11.97 18.60 -17.88
C THR A 77 12.00 18.85 -16.25
N GLN A 78 10.88 18.80 -15.45
CA GLN A 78 10.58 18.34 -14.01
C GLN A 78 9.77 17.00 -13.62
N LEU A 79 9.40 16.03 -14.48
CA LEU A 79 9.24 14.52 -14.34
C LEU A 79 10.47 13.50 -14.53
N ILE A 80 10.96 13.04 -15.71
CA ILE A 80 12.12 12.10 -15.97
C ILE A 80 13.50 12.33 -15.26
N LEU A 81 14.46 13.04 -15.90
CA LEU A 81 15.93 12.91 -15.76
C LEU A 81 16.59 13.19 -14.41
N SER A 82 15.98 13.78 -13.38
CA SER A 82 16.59 13.67 -12.05
C SER A 82 16.65 12.20 -11.60
N TYR A 83 15.82 11.32 -12.21
CA TYR A 83 15.94 9.86 -12.15
C TYR A 83 17.38 9.49 -12.41
N VAL A 84 17.84 10.03 -13.53
CA VAL A 84 19.13 9.82 -14.11
C VAL A 84 20.21 10.46 -13.24
N ILE A 85 19.94 11.58 -12.58
CA ILE A 85 20.98 12.40 -11.92
C ILE A 85 21.31 11.91 -10.51
N ILE A 86 20.37 11.88 -9.57
CA ILE A 86 20.76 11.88 -8.14
C ILE A 86 20.93 10.45 -7.59
N VAL A 87 21.23 9.53 -8.51
CA VAL A 87 21.64 8.14 -8.28
C VAL A 87 22.86 7.98 -7.36
N MET A 88 23.82 8.89 -7.33
CA MET A 88 25.21 8.55 -6.91
C MET A 88 25.92 9.44 -5.87
N PRO A 89 26.43 10.63 -6.23
CA PRO A 89 27.89 10.78 -6.28
C PRO A 89 28.66 10.59 -4.96
N LEU A 90 28.20 11.19 -3.86
CA LEU A 90 28.90 11.11 -2.56
C LEU A 90 28.52 9.86 -1.75
N MET A 91 27.35 9.30 -1.98
CA MET A 91 26.66 8.44 -0.99
C MET A 91 26.52 6.98 -1.43
N THR A 92 26.26 6.74 -2.71
CA THR A 92 25.82 5.42 -3.21
C THR A 92 26.93 4.37 -3.29
N PHE A 93 28.16 4.73 -2.92
CA PHE A 93 29.26 3.79 -2.67
C PHE A 93 28.86 2.62 -1.76
N MET A 94 27.94 2.81 -0.80
CA MET A 94 27.36 1.75 0.06
C MET A 94 26.86 0.53 -0.73
N SER A 95 26.21 0.76 -1.88
CA SER A 95 25.63 -0.27 -2.75
C SER A 95 26.71 -1.15 -3.39
N SER A 96 27.91 -0.57 -3.60
CA SER A 96 29.09 -1.30 -4.05
C SER A 96 29.51 -2.40 -3.08
N TYR A 97 29.16 -2.33 -1.79
CA TYR A 97 29.56 -3.38 -0.86
C TYR A 97 28.57 -3.94 0.18
N LEU A 98 27.29 -3.52 0.28
CA LEU A 98 26.39 -4.05 1.34
C LEU A 98 25.04 -4.72 0.98
N ILE A 99 24.20 -4.18 0.08
CA ILE A 99 22.77 -4.56 0.09
C ILE A 99 22.49 -5.99 -0.47
N VAL A 100 22.69 -6.27 -1.77
CA VAL A 100 22.76 -7.61 -2.40
C VAL A 100 23.42 -8.74 -1.56
N PRO A 101 24.44 -8.47 -0.73
CA PRO A 101 24.95 -9.41 0.27
C PRO A 101 23.95 -10.07 1.22
N VAL A 102 22.64 -9.80 1.12
CA VAL A 102 21.49 -10.50 1.74
C VAL A 102 21.59 -12.03 1.54
N PHE A 103 20.47 -12.75 1.45
CA PHE A 103 20.38 -14.10 0.91
C PHE A 103 21.07 -14.38 -0.45
N TYR A 104 21.79 -13.45 -1.11
CA TYR A 104 22.88 -13.94 -1.97
C TYR A 104 23.76 -14.91 -1.16
N ASN A 105 24.06 -14.57 0.11
CA ASN A 105 24.82 -15.36 1.06
C ASN A 105 24.17 -16.70 1.50
N LEU A 106 23.78 -17.58 0.55
CA LEU A 106 24.29 -18.96 0.46
C LEU A 106 24.23 -19.54 -0.99
N GLY A 107 25.15 -20.45 -1.30
CA GLY A 107 25.15 -21.30 -2.50
C GLY A 107 24.02 -22.35 -2.55
N SER A 108 24.12 -23.27 -3.51
CA SER A 108 23.20 -24.42 -3.70
C SER A 108 21.73 -24.08 -4.04
N CYS A 109 20.90 -25.12 -4.17
CA CYS A 109 19.49 -25.17 -4.62
C CYS A 109 18.58 -24.02 -4.13
N SER A 110 17.64 -23.57 -4.98
CA SER A 110 16.62 -22.55 -4.69
C SER A 110 17.19 -21.22 -4.13
N ALA A 111 16.39 -20.41 -3.44
CA ALA A 111 16.74 -19.05 -2.99
C ALA A 111 16.83 -18.91 -1.46
N ASN A 112 15.70 -18.55 -0.85
CA ASN A 112 15.29 -18.94 0.50
C ASN A 112 15.90 -18.32 1.79
N GLU A 113 16.59 -19.06 2.67
CA GLU A 113 16.24 -19.06 4.12
C GLU A 113 16.65 -17.85 5.00
N TYR A 114 16.03 -17.82 6.16
CA TYR A 114 15.97 -16.80 7.20
C TYR A 114 14.79 -17.19 8.11
N LEU A 115 14.59 -16.51 9.24
CA LEU A 115 13.40 -16.61 10.08
C LEU A 115 13.03 -18.00 10.64
N GLU A 116 12.34 -18.83 9.84
CA GLU A 116 11.57 -20.05 10.19
C GLU A 116 11.95 -20.71 11.50
N ARG A 117 13.20 -21.19 11.56
CA ARG A 117 13.75 -22.07 12.60
C ARG A 117 13.69 -21.51 14.03
N ARG A 118 13.42 -20.20 14.16
CA ARG A 118 13.44 -19.46 15.44
C ARG A 118 12.72 -18.10 15.47
N PHE A 119 12.28 -17.56 14.32
CA PHE A 119 11.38 -16.39 14.22
C PHE A 119 9.94 -16.88 14.15
N GLY A 120 9.44 -17.30 12.97
CA GLY A 120 8.57 -18.49 13.01
C GLY A 120 7.91 -19.06 11.76
N LYS A 121 6.84 -19.86 11.90
CA LYS A 121 6.15 -20.66 10.84
C LYS A 121 5.13 -19.95 9.89
N PRO A 122 4.26 -19.03 10.35
CA PRO A 122 3.53 -17.94 9.57
C PRO A 122 3.71 -16.30 9.85
N ILE A 123 4.64 -15.25 9.58
CA ILE A 123 5.92 -14.58 8.83
C ILE A 123 6.68 -14.59 7.33
N ARG A 124 6.79 -15.27 6.10
CA ARG A 124 6.46 -16.37 5.05
C ARG A 124 5.28 -16.49 4.04
N ALA A 125 4.42 -17.47 4.21
CA ALA A 125 3.36 -17.81 3.28
C ALA A 125 2.31 -16.71 3.21
N PHE A 126 1.80 -16.19 4.34
CA PHE A 126 0.52 -15.45 4.39
C PHE A 126 0.41 -14.08 3.65
N SER A 127 1.43 -13.62 2.91
CA SER A 127 1.34 -12.53 1.91
C SER A 127 1.47 -13.03 0.49
N CYS A 128 2.31 -14.05 0.33
CA CYS A 128 2.18 -14.96 -0.78
C CYS A 128 0.81 -15.67 -0.81
N LEU A 129 0.11 -15.97 0.30
CA LEU A 129 -1.02 -16.94 0.38
C LEU A 129 -2.35 -16.42 -0.20
N LEU A 130 -2.21 -15.64 -1.25
CA LEU A 130 -3.23 -14.85 -1.92
C LEU A 130 -3.34 -15.15 -3.44
N TYR A 131 -2.43 -15.76 -4.20
CA TYR A 131 -1.55 -16.92 -3.97
C TYR A 131 -2.32 -18.19 -4.42
N ILE A 132 -1.73 -19.05 -5.27
CA ILE A 132 -2.42 -19.85 -6.31
C ILE A 132 -3.13 -18.95 -7.35
N LEU A 133 -3.82 -17.91 -6.89
CA LEU A 133 -4.06 -16.64 -7.60
C LEU A 133 -2.81 -15.74 -7.43
N THR A 134 -2.97 -14.48 -6.98
CA THR A 134 -1.85 -13.60 -6.55
C THR A 134 -1.12 -13.01 -7.74
N MET A 135 0.22 -12.89 -7.75
CA MET A 135 0.97 -12.17 -8.81
C MET A 135 0.39 -12.45 -10.20
N THR A 136 0.08 -11.41 -10.96
CA THR A 136 -0.78 -11.51 -12.14
C THR A 136 -0.81 -10.19 -12.91
N PHE A 137 -1.19 -9.10 -12.24
CA PHE A 137 -1.55 -7.83 -12.87
C PHE A 137 -0.33 -7.05 -13.38
N PHE A 138 0.85 -7.24 -12.78
CA PHE A 138 2.16 -6.81 -13.31
C PHE A 138 2.46 -7.35 -14.70
N MET A 139 1.93 -8.54 -14.99
CA MET A 139 1.96 -9.10 -16.33
C MET A 139 0.67 -8.77 -17.10
N GLY A 140 -0.32 -8.14 -16.47
CA GLY A 140 -1.65 -7.82 -17.01
C GLY A 140 -1.62 -6.65 -17.97
N ILE A 141 -1.84 -5.42 -17.52
CA ILE A 141 -1.81 -4.26 -18.44
C ILE A 141 -0.44 -4.06 -19.10
N ALA A 142 0.65 -4.59 -18.56
CA ALA A 142 1.92 -4.57 -19.30
C ALA A 142 1.74 -5.19 -20.70
N LEU A 143 0.80 -6.12 -20.87
CA LEU A 143 0.28 -6.61 -22.15
C LEU A 143 -0.75 -5.68 -22.82
N TYR A 144 -1.66 -5.04 -22.08
CA TYR A 144 -2.66 -4.12 -22.65
C TYR A 144 -2.03 -2.88 -23.29
N ALA A 145 -1.01 -2.33 -22.63
CA ALA A 145 -0.27 -1.15 -23.00
C ALA A 145 0.21 -1.17 -24.45
N PRO A 146 1.12 -2.08 -24.84
CA PRO A 146 1.55 -2.18 -26.23
C PRO A 146 0.39 -2.64 -27.15
N ALA A 147 -0.65 -3.31 -26.63
CA ALA A 147 -1.80 -3.73 -27.42
C ALA A 147 -2.70 -2.57 -27.87
N MET A 148 -2.88 -1.54 -27.04
CA MET A 148 -3.51 -0.28 -27.43
C MET A 148 -2.71 0.45 -28.50
N ALA A 149 -1.39 0.58 -28.29
CA ALA A 149 -0.49 1.19 -29.26
C ALA A 149 -0.53 0.45 -30.62
N LEU A 150 -0.56 -0.89 -30.62
CA LEU A 150 -0.67 -1.67 -31.85
C LEU A 150 -1.99 -1.45 -32.58
N THR A 151 -3.09 -1.32 -31.82
CA THR A 151 -4.44 -1.19 -32.37
C THR A 151 -4.59 0.06 -33.25
N GLN A 152 -4.06 1.21 -32.84
CA GLN A 152 -4.21 2.42 -33.65
C GLN A 152 -3.13 2.59 -34.74
N VAL A 153 -2.13 1.69 -34.77
CA VAL A 153 -1.15 1.59 -35.88
C VAL A 153 -1.61 0.57 -36.94
N THR A 154 -2.31 -0.49 -36.54
CA THR A 154 -2.67 -1.62 -37.42
C THR A 154 -4.16 -1.81 -37.68
N GLY A 155 -5.02 -1.15 -36.90
CA GLY A 155 -6.46 -1.42 -36.86
C GLY A 155 -6.85 -2.76 -36.20
N LEU A 156 -5.88 -3.56 -35.70
CA LEU A 156 -6.17 -4.84 -35.03
C LEU A 156 -6.85 -4.62 -33.69
N HIS A 157 -7.85 -5.43 -33.36
CA HIS A 157 -8.56 -5.33 -32.09
C HIS A 157 -7.63 -5.58 -30.88
N VAL A 158 -7.61 -4.65 -29.90
CA VAL A 158 -6.75 -4.68 -28.67
C VAL A 158 -6.67 -6.08 -28.04
N TRP A 159 -7.82 -6.70 -27.77
CA TRP A 159 -7.89 -8.03 -27.15
C TRP A 159 -7.21 -9.14 -27.95
N ILE A 160 -7.28 -9.13 -29.28
CA ILE A 160 -6.59 -10.12 -30.12
C ILE A 160 -5.08 -10.02 -29.88
N THR A 161 -4.56 -8.80 -29.81
CA THR A 161 -3.15 -8.53 -29.52
C THR A 161 -2.75 -8.97 -28.11
N VAL A 162 -3.56 -8.66 -27.08
CA VAL A 162 -3.32 -9.11 -25.70
C VAL A 162 -3.24 -10.64 -25.62
N TRP A 163 -4.17 -11.35 -26.28
CA TRP A 163 -4.16 -12.82 -26.31
C TRP A 163 -2.92 -13.38 -27.02
N ILE A 164 -2.58 -12.87 -28.21
CA ILE A 164 -1.44 -13.38 -28.97
C ILE A 164 -0.14 -13.18 -28.20
N THR A 165 0.12 -11.96 -27.71
CA THR A 165 1.39 -11.63 -27.05
C THR A 165 1.49 -12.23 -25.66
N GLY A 166 0.38 -12.28 -24.91
CA GLY A 166 0.31 -12.97 -23.62
C GLY A 166 0.52 -14.48 -23.72
N LEU A 167 -0.07 -15.13 -24.74
CA LEU A 167 0.14 -16.57 -24.97
C LEU A 167 1.57 -16.89 -25.41
N VAL A 168 2.16 -16.08 -26.30
CA VAL A 168 3.57 -16.25 -26.71
C VAL A 168 4.51 -16.05 -25.53
N CYS A 169 4.28 -15.04 -24.68
CA CYS A 169 5.04 -14.84 -23.44
C CYS A 169 4.96 -16.05 -22.51
N THR A 170 3.74 -16.50 -22.24
CA THR A 170 3.47 -17.63 -21.36
C THR A 170 4.16 -18.89 -21.89
N PHE A 171 4.13 -19.12 -23.21
CA PHE A 171 4.74 -20.26 -23.87
C PHE A 171 6.27 -20.30 -23.66
N TYR A 172 7.01 -19.26 -24.03
CA TYR A 172 8.48 -19.30 -23.94
C TYR A 172 8.97 -19.29 -22.49
N THR A 173 8.23 -18.63 -21.59
CA THR A 173 8.54 -18.60 -20.15
C THR A 173 8.34 -19.97 -19.51
N THR A 174 7.19 -20.61 -19.76
CA THR A 174 6.85 -21.93 -19.19
C THR A 174 7.83 -23.02 -19.62
N ILE A 175 8.29 -22.96 -20.86
CA ILE A 175 9.12 -24.02 -21.45
C ILE A 175 10.60 -23.86 -21.09
N GLY A 176 11.13 -22.63 -21.14
CA GLY A 176 12.56 -22.35 -20.97
C GLY A 176 13.01 -21.90 -19.58
N GLY A 177 12.09 -21.43 -18.72
CA GLY A 177 12.39 -20.97 -17.36
C GLY A 177 13.37 -19.79 -17.30
N MET A 178 14.01 -19.58 -16.14
CA MET A 178 14.85 -18.42 -15.85
C MET A 178 15.98 -18.19 -16.89
N LYS A 179 16.57 -19.27 -17.43
CA LYS A 179 17.58 -19.18 -18.50
C LYS A 179 17.01 -18.52 -19.76
N ALA A 180 15.83 -18.93 -20.21
CA ALA A 180 15.19 -18.32 -21.36
C ALA A 180 14.83 -16.86 -21.08
N VAL A 181 14.19 -16.57 -19.93
CA VAL A 181 13.76 -15.21 -19.55
C VAL A 181 14.92 -14.20 -19.64
N VAL A 182 16.08 -14.50 -19.05
CA VAL A 182 17.23 -13.57 -19.09
C VAL A 182 17.76 -13.34 -20.51
N TRP A 183 17.76 -14.37 -21.37
CA TRP A 183 18.24 -14.23 -22.74
C TRP A 183 17.21 -13.57 -23.68
N THR A 184 15.92 -13.83 -23.49
CA THR A 184 14.86 -13.07 -24.17
C THR A 184 14.92 -11.61 -23.75
N ASP A 185 15.08 -11.31 -22.47
CA ASP A 185 15.22 -9.93 -21.96
C ASP A 185 16.43 -9.21 -22.56
N THR A 186 17.58 -9.90 -22.70
CA THR A 186 18.79 -9.32 -23.28
C THR A 186 18.59 -8.98 -24.76
N PHE A 187 17.93 -9.87 -25.51
CA PHE A 187 17.56 -9.62 -26.91
C PHE A 187 16.53 -8.48 -27.04
N GLN A 188 15.49 -8.50 -26.20
CA GLN A 188 14.43 -7.50 -26.14
C GLN A 188 14.97 -6.11 -25.75
N THR A 189 15.97 -6.06 -24.86
CA THR A 189 16.74 -4.84 -24.54
C THR A 189 17.38 -4.22 -25.78
N LEU A 190 18.07 -5.02 -26.60
CA LEU A 190 18.77 -4.51 -27.78
C LEU A 190 17.80 -3.91 -28.81
N ILE A 191 16.65 -4.56 -29.03
CA ILE A 191 15.58 -4.04 -29.90
C ILE A 191 15.03 -2.73 -29.34
N MET A 192 14.75 -2.68 -28.03
CA MET A 192 14.25 -1.48 -27.36
C MET A 192 15.20 -0.28 -27.53
N PHE A 193 16.50 -0.42 -27.25
CA PHE A 193 17.46 0.66 -27.48
C PHE A 193 17.54 1.07 -28.95
N GLY A 194 17.60 0.10 -29.87
CA GLY A 194 17.69 0.37 -31.31
C GLY A 194 16.46 1.11 -31.86
N ALA A 195 15.26 0.73 -31.42
CA ALA A 195 14.02 1.40 -31.79
C ALA A 195 13.99 2.85 -31.29
N MET A 196 14.28 3.06 -30.01
CA MET A 196 14.16 4.39 -29.40
C MET A 196 15.24 5.36 -29.90
N ILE A 197 16.49 4.91 -30.06
CA ILE A 197 17.56 5.76 -30.62
C ILE A 197 17.23 6.17 -32.05
N TRP A 198 16.74 5.25 -32.89
CA TRP A 198 16.36 5.58 -34.26
C TRP A 198 15.25 6.63 -34.33
N ILE A 199 14.22 6.48 -33.49
CA ILE A 199 13.11 7.42 -33.40
C ILE A 199 13.60 8.82 -32.99
N VAL A 200 14.50 8.92 -32.00
CA VAL A 200 15.11 10.20 -31.62
C VAL A 200 15.84 10.84 -32.79
N VAL A 201 16.69 10.09 -33.49
CA VAL A 201 17.48 10.62 -34.61
C VAL A 201 16.58 11.15 -35.72
N GLN A 202 15.60 10.35 -36.17
CA GLN A 202 14.63 10.77 -37.20
C GLN A 202 13.80 11.97 -36.75
N GLY A 203 13.38 11.94 -35.49
CA GLY A 203 12.66 13.02 -34.85
C GLY A 203 13.39 14.35 -34.86
N VAL A 204 14.62 14.38 -34.34
CA VAL A 204 15.46 15.57 -34.31
C VAL A 204 15.69 16.15 -35.73
N MET A 205 15.84 15.29 -36.74
CA MET A 205 15.97 15.73 -38.14
C MET A 205 14.68 16.37 -38.68
N ASP A 206 13.50 15.80 -38.37
CA ASP A 206 12.18 16.33 -38.77
C ASP A 206 11.88 17.69 -38.09
N SER A 207 12.32 17.86 -36.85
CA SER A 207 12.21 19.09 -36.06
C SER A 207 13.20 20.21 -36.44
N GLY A 208 14.15 19.96 -37.35
CA GLY A 208 15.14 20.96 -37.77
C GLY A 208 16.44 21.01 -36.97
N GLY A 209 16.70 20.05 -36.07
CA GLY A 209 17.92 19.93 -35.27
C GLY A 209 17.70 20.05 -33.76
N LEU A 210 18.70 19.66 -32.95
CA LEU A 210 18.58 19.66 -31.48
C LEU A 210 18.37 21.06 -30.91
N ASP A 211 18.97 22.09 -31.51
CA ASP A 211 18.83 23.48 -31.05
C ASP A 211 17.39 23.98 -31.26
N GLN A 212 16.76 23.61 -32.38
CA GLN A 212 15.36 23.93 -32.65
C GLN A 212 14.45 23.18 -31.67
N VAL A 213 14.67 21.88 -31.47
CA VAL A 213 13.94 21.09 -30.46
C VAL A 213 14.06 21.71 -29.07
N TRP A 214 15.24 22.17 -28.67
CA TRP A 214 15.45 22.82 -27.37
C TRP A 214 14.71 24.17 -27.28
N THR A 215 14.76 24.98 -28.33
CA THR A 215 14.11 26.30 -28.41
C THR A 215 12.59 26.19 -28.41
N ASP A 216 12.04 25.33 -29.26
CA ASP A 216 10.61 25.02 -29.38
C ASP A 216 9.95 24.73 -28.03
N ASN A 217 10.76 24.14 -27.17
CA ASN A 217 10.41 23.58 -25.91
C ASN A 217 10.75 24.50 -24.72
N LEU A 218 11.60 25.51 -24.94
CA LEU A 218 11.61 26.70 -24.10
C LEU A 218 10.36 27.55 -24.35
N GLU A 219 9.96 27.75 -25.62
CA GLU A 219 8.91 28.69 -26.04
C GLU A 219 7.49 28.29 -25.65
N THR A 220 7.23 26.99 -25.66
CA THR A 220 6.01 26.36 -25.12
C THR A 220 5.91 26.49 -23.58
N ASP A 221 6.86 27.24 -22.99
CA ASP A 221 7.02 27.98 -21.72
C ASP A 221 7.15 27.22 -20.42
N ARG A 222 8.41 27.06 -19.99
CA ARG A 222 8.82 25.97 -19.09
C ARG A 222 10.08 26.24 -18.26
N LEU A 223 10.63 27.45 -18.21
CA LEU A 223 12.04 27.80 -17.90
C LEU A 223 12.90 27.17 -16.73
N ASN A 224 12.55 26.11 -15.99
CA ASN A 224 13.48 25.44 -15.02
C ASN A 224 13.24 23.92 -14.76
N PHE A 225 14.30 23.10 -14.65
CA PHE A 225 14.39 21.62 -14.41
C PHE A 225 14.14 21.15 -12.98
N PHE A 226 13.82 22.08 -12.10
CA PHE A 226 13.52 21.91 -10.70
C PHE A 226 12.69 23.13 -10.34
N ASP A 227 11.69 23.03 -9.51
CA ASP A 227 11.75 23.94 -8.40
C ASP A 227 11.58 23.16 -7.10
N PHE A 228 11.13 23.85 -6.08
CA PHE A 228 11.59 23.66 -4.72
C PHE A 228 10.57 24.27 -3.79
N ASP A 229 10.33 25.56 -4.05
CA ASP A 229 9.16 26.35 -3.70
C ASP A 229 9.16 26.87 -2.23
N PRO A 230 10.18 27.56 -1.68
CA PRO A 230 10.56 27.47 -0.24
C PRO A 230 9.60 27.83 0.94
N SER A 231 8.47 27.12 1.17
CA SER A 231 7.74 27.09 2.49
C SER A 231 7.27 25.70 3.05
N PRO A 232 6.09 25.04 2.78
CA PRO A 232 6.00 23.57 2.99
C PRO A 232 5.31 22.58 1.99
N TYR A 233 4.78 22.88 0.77
CA TYR A 233 3.87 21.89 0.12
C TYR A 233 3.68 21.81 -1.44
N THR A 234 4.65 22.11 -2.29
CA THR A 234 4.44 22.30 -3.75
C THR A 234 4.20 21.01 -4.51
N ARG A 235 4.09 21.10 -5.83
CA ARG A 235 4.04 19.96 -6.74
C ARG A 235 5.32 19.68 -7.56
N VAL A 236 6.46 20.35 -7.33
CA VAL A 236 7.87 19.82 -7.35
C VAL A 236 8.11 18.71 -6.32
N SER A 237 9.23 18.68 -5.61
CA SER A 237 10.29 19.69 -5.50
C SER A 237 11.61 19.01 -5.20
N PHE A 238 12.76 19.61 -5.48
CA PHE A 238 14.05 19.01 -5.12
C PHE A 238 14.16 18.70 -3.61
N TRP A 239 13.34 19.31 -2.74
CA TRP A 239 13.23 18.89 -1.34
C TRP A 239 12.62 17.47 -1.17
N ASN A 240 11.62 17.08 -1.97
CA ASN A 240 11.12 15.69 -2.01
C ASN A 240 11.88 14.79 -2.99
N ALA A 241 12.59 15.32 -3.97
CA ALA A 241 13.22 14.50 -4.99
C ALA A 241 14.71 14.30 -4.73
N VAL A 242 15.44 15.38 -4.59
CA VAL A 242 16.90 15.46 -4.74
C VAL A 242 17.65 15.33 -3.42
N LEU A 243 17.16 15.97 -2.34
CA LEU A 243 17.69 15.71 -1.00
C LEU A 243 17.67 14.19 -0.72
N GLY A 244 16.67 13.51 -1.28
CA GLY A 244 16.86 12.21 -1.89
C GLY A 244 16.17 11.08 -1.13
N GLY A 245 15.06 10.62 -1.70
CA GLY A 245 14.23 9.51 -1.24
C GLY A 245 14.92 8.13 -1.25
N SER A 246 16.25 8.06 -1.21
CA SER A 246 17.21 6.99 -0.81
C SER A 246 16.97 5.47 -1.08
N VAL A 247 15.94 4.95 -1.76
CA VAL A 247 15.83 3.50 -2.06
C VAL A 247 16.61 3.02 -3.30
N ALA A 248 16.17 3.36 -4.51
CA ALA A 248 16.42 2.65 -5.75
C ALA A 248 17.85 2.57 -6.28
N MET A 249 18.84 3.30 -5.76
CA MET A 249 20.25 2.96 -6.03
C MET A 249 21.21 2.83 -4.85
N LEU A 250 20.79 3.17 -3.63
CA LEU A 250 21.16 2.32 -2.46
C LEU A 250 20.85 0.85 -2.76
N GLY A 251 19.73 0.67 -3.45
CA GLY A 251 18.86 -0.48 -3.34
C GLY A 251 17.83 -0.46 -4.45
N ALA A 252 18.30 -0.62 -5.69
CA ALA A 252 17.71 -1.50 -6.71
C ALA A 252 17.77 -3.00 -6.34
N TYR A 253 18.36 -3.30 -5.18
CA TYR A 253 19.56 -4.14 -5.16
C TYR A 253 19.62 -5.16 -4.01
N ALA A 254 18.57 -6.00 -3.80
CA ALA A 254 18.66 -7.23 -2.98
C ALA A 254 17.47 -8.22 -2.96
N THR A 255 16.21 -7.76 -2.84
CA THR A 255 15.05 -8.58 -2.39
C THR A 255 13.70 -8.43 -3.14
N ASN A 256 13.65 -7.87 -4.35
CA ASN A 256 12.52 -8.01 -5.30
C ASN A 256 12.55 -9.40 -5.96
N GLN A 257 11.50 -10.24 -6.00
CA GLN A 257 11.66 -11.64 -6.45
C GLN A 257 12.21 -11.78 -7.86
N ALA A 258 11.67 -11.06 -8.83
CA ALA A 258 12.18 -11.08 -10.20
C ALA A 258 13.68 -10.72 -10.24
N THR A 259 14.10 -9.74 -9.45
CA THR A 259 15.50 -9.28 -9.34
C THR A 259 16.38 -10.15 -8.43
N ILE A 260 15.80 -10.81 -7.44
CA ILE A 260 16.46 -11.74 -6.53
C ILE A 260 16.87 -12.97 -7.28
N GLN A 261 15.94 -13.53 -8.04
CA GLN A 261 16.22 -14.69 -8.90
C GLN A 261 17.40 -14.37 -9.81
N ARG A 262 17.49 -13.11 -10.28
CA ARG A 262 18.62 -12.60 -11.06
C ARG A 262 19.93 -12.57 -10.27
N TYR A 263 19.96 -12.02 -9.05
CA TYR A 263 21.16 -12.09 -8.20
C TYR A 263 21.59 -13.51 -7.91
N LEU A 264 20.62 -14.39 -7.62
CA LEU A 264 20.88 -15.79 -7.31
C LEU A 264 21.17 -16.64 -8.54
N SER A 265 20.93 -16.12 -9.75
CA SER A 265 21.32 -16.77 -11.01
C SER A 265 22.79 -16.54 -11.37
N LEU A 266 23.46 -15.61 -10.70
CA LEU A 266 24.90 -15.36 -10.83
C LEU A 266 25.71 -16.27 -9.89
N PRO A 267 26.99 -16.56 -10.23
CA PRO A 267 27.82 -17.49 -9.48
C PRO A 267 28.48 -16.88 -8.23
N THR A 268 28.68 -15.55 -8.16
CA THR A 268 29.30 -14.89 -6.99
C THR A 268 28.60 -13.61 -6.53
N LEU A 269 28.81 -13.25 -5.26
CA LEU A 269 28.30 -12.02 -4.66
C LEU A 269 28.88 -10.76 -5.32
N SER A 270 30.17 -10.83 -5.69
CA SER A 270 30.84 -9.77 -6.45
C SER A 270 30.16 -9.58 -7.80
N ASP A 271 29.80 -10.67 -8.49
CA ASP A 271 29.11 -10.61 -9.77
C ASP A 271 27.70 -10.04 -9.64
N ALA A 272 26.98 -10.39 -8.56
CA ALA A 272 25.68 -9.79 -8.26
C ALA A 272 25.79 -8.27 -7.99
N LYS A 273 26.81 -7.81 -7.27
CA LYS A 273 27.11 -6.37 -7.12
C LYS A 273 27.46 -5.71 -8.46
N ARG A 274 28.27 -6.37 -9.29
CA ARG A 274 28.63 -5.87 -10.63
C ARG A 274 27.42 -5.78 -11.55
N ALA A 275 26.51 -6.75 -11.56
CA ALA A 275 25.31 -6.71 -12.39
C ALA A 275 24.39 -5.54 -12.00
N VAL A 276 24.30 -5.26 -10.70
CA VAL A 276 23.64 -4.09 -10.14
C VAL A 276 24.27 -2.77 -10.64
N TRP A 277 25.59 -2.60 -10.51
CA TRP A 277 26.28 -1.41 -11.00
C TRP A 277 26.30 -1.29 -12.53
N MET A 278 26.21 -2.40 -13.26
CA MET A 278 26.10 -2.40 -14.72
C MET A 278 24.68 -2.07 -15.21
N ALA A 279 23.64 -2.30 -14.40
CA ALA A 279 22.28 -1.91 -14.75
C ALA A 279 22.08 -0.38 -14.67
N LEU A 280 22.79 0.33 -13.77
CA LEU A 280 22.75 1.80 -13.66
C LEU A 280 22.96 2.51 -15.01
N PRO A 281 24.09 2.37 -15.73
CA PRO A 281 24.30 3.10 -16.98
C PRO A 281 23.30 2.69 -18.07
N MET A 282 22.81 1.44 -18.07
CA MET A 282 21.74 1.00 -18.98
C MET A 282 20.43 1.76 -18.70
N PHE A 283 20.00 1.82 -17.43
CA PHE A 283 18.85 2.61 -17.00
C PHE A 283 19.02 4.10 -17.31
N THR A 284 20.18 4.69 -17.04
CA THR A 284 20.49 6.09 -17.36
C THR A 284 20.34 6.38 -18.85
N ILE A 285 20.94 5.57 -19.72
CA ILE A 285 20.90 5.81 -21.17
C ILE A 285 19.47 5.69 -21.71
N ILE A 286 18.71 4.64 -21.38
CA ILE A 286 17.36 4.49 -21.95
C ILE A 286 16.43 5.63 -21.51
N HIS A 287 16.54 6.11 -20.27
CA HIS A 287 15.73 7.23 -19.80
C HIS A 287 16.15 8.57 -20.45
N LEU A 288 17.44 8.79 -20.74
CA LEU A 288 17.89 9.94 -21.55
C LEU A 288 17.37 9.87 -23.00
N VAL A 289 17.27 8.68 -23.58
CA VAL A 289 16.70 8.52 -24.93
C VAL A 289 15.19 8.78 -24.91
N VAL A 290 14.46 8.27 -23.93
CA VAL A 290 13.02 8.54 -23.77
C VAL A 290 12.75 10.03 -23.55
N LEU A 291 13.62 10.73 -22.82
CA LEU A 291 13.60 12.19 -22.70
C LEU A 291 13.76 12.88 -24.06
N LEU A 292 14.71 12.44 -24.88
CA LEU A 292 14.89 12.96 -26.24
C LEU A 292 13.69 12.66 -27.16
N VAL A 293 13.03 11.50 -27.02
CA VAL A 293 11.80 11.20 -27.79
C VAL A 293 10.72 12.20 -27.46
N GLY A 294 10.45 12.38 -26.17
CA GLY A 294 9.40 13.27 -25.74
C GLY A 294 9.61 14.68 -26.26
N MET A 295 10.83 15.24 -26.11
CA MET A 295 11.28 16.53 -26.65
C MET A 295 10.83 16.77 -28.10
N VAL A 296 11.07 15.78 -28.95
CA VAL A 296 10.77 15.87 -30.37
C VAL A 296 9.27 15.84 -30.60
N VAL A 297 8.52 15.00 -29.88
CA VAL A 297 7.05 14.91 -29.98
C VAL A 297 6.42 16.29 -29.79
N ILE A 298 6.94 17.11 -28.86
CA ILE A 298 6.45 18.48 -28.63
C ILE A 298 6.85 19.41 -29.74
N SER A 299 8.12 19.39 -30.13
CA SER A 299 8.62 20.20 -31.25
C SER A 299 7.77 19.96 -32.51
N LYS A 300 7.35 18.70 -32.76
CA LYS A 300 6.42 18.34 -33.84
C LYS A 300 5.01 18.92 -33.67
N TYR A 301 4.42 18.83 -32.48
CA TYR A 301 3.00 19.15 -32.26
C TYR A 301 2.72 20.52 -31.62
N ARG A 302 3.72 21.30 -31.22
CA ARG A 302 3.51 22.57 -30.51
C ARG A 302 2.66 23.60 -31.27
N TYR A 303 2.60 23.49 -32.59
CA TYR A 303 1.81 24.33 -33.49
C TYR A 303 0.72 23.54 -34.25
N CYS A 304 0.44 22.29 -33.89
CA CYS A 304 -0.83 21.63 -34.22
C CYS A 304 -1.09 20.47 -33.26
N ASP A 305 -2.02 20.74 -32.36
CA ASP A 305 -2.48 19.97 -31.21
C ASP A 305 -3.22 18.68 -31.71
N PRO A 306 -2.76 17.42 -31.47
CA PRO A 306 -3.31 16.22 -32.12
C PRO A 306 -4.64 15.65 -31.58
N ILE A 307 -5.27 16.27 -30.61
CA ILE A 307 -6.39 15.69 -29.82
C ILE A 307 -7.59 16.66 -29.76
N LYS A 308 -7.33 17.98 -29.67
CA LYS A 308 -8.28 19.10 -29.87
C LYS A 308 -8.77 19.02 -31.31
N THR A 309 -7.86 18.71 -32.24
CA THR A 309 -8.10 18.43 -33.67
C THR A 309 -8.80 17.09 -33.95
N GLN A 310 -9.28 16.39 -32.93
CA GLN A 310 -10.04 15.15 -33.04
C GLN A 310 -9.25 13.93 -33.55
N ARG A 311 -7.97 14.04 -33.92
CA ARG A 311 -7.23 12.99 -34.65
C ARG A 311 -7.02 11.70 -33.86
N ILE A 312 -6.72 11.80 -32.55
CA ILE A 312 -6.61 10.67 -31.62
C ILE A 312 -7.44 10.92 -30.36
N MET A 313 -7.72 9.88 -29.56
CA MET A 313 -8.59 9.99 -28.38
C MET A 313 -7.79 10.09 -27.09
N THR A 314 -6.65 9.40 -27.03
CA THR A 314 -6.02 9.06 -25.76
C THR A 314 -4.49 9.09 -25.89
N ALA A 315 -3.78 10.01 -25.24
CA ALA A 315 -2.42 10.38 -25.66
C ALA A 315 -1.26 9.35 -25.51
N ASP A 316 -1.39 8.12 -25.00
CA ASP A 316 -0.40 7.06 -25.34
C ASP A 316 -0.68 6.45 -26.73
N GLN A 317 -1.63 7.04 -27.46
CA GLN A 317 -1.68 7.07 -28.91
C GLN A 317 -0.83 8.21 -29.50
N LEU A 318 -0.30 9.17 -28.72
CA LEU A 318 0.54 10.28 -29.19
C LEU A 318 1.90 9.79 -29.68
N PHE A 319 2.59 8.98 -28.89
CA PHE A 319 3.87 8.43 -29.33
C PHE A 319 3.70 7.49 -30.54
N PRO A 320 2.71 6.56 -30.56
CA PRO A 320 2.32 5.86 -31.78
C PRO A 320 1.96 6.78 -32.95
N LEU A 321 1.18 7.84 -32.73
CA LEU A 321 0.80 8.81 -33.76
C LEU A 321 2.02 9.53 -34.34
N PHE A 322 2.94 9.99 -33.49
CA PHE A 322 4.20 10.61 -33.88
C PHE A 322 5.01 9.69 -34.81
N VAL A 323 5.17 8.42 -34.44
CA VAL A 323 5.87 7.44 -35.28
C VAL A 323 5.16 7.24 -36.63
N MET A 324 3.83 7.26 -36.65
CA MET A 324 3.06 7.11 -37.89
C MET A 324 3.09 8.36 -38.77
N ASP A 325 3.04 9.56 -38.19
CA ASP A 325 3.06 10.84 -38.89
C ASP A 325 4.45 11.16 -39.46
N THR A 326 5.54 10.89 -38.71
CA THR A 326 6.92 11.21 -39.12
C THR A 326 7.60 10.05 -39.86
N MET A 327 7.29 8.79 -39.52
CA MET A 327 8.06 7.61 -39.99
C MET A 327 7.19 6.51 -40.64
N GLY A 328 5.87 6.67 -40.71
CA GLY A 328 4.96 5.67 -41.28
C GLY A 328 5.21 5.36 -42.76
N ASN A 329 5.84 6.28 -43.50
CA ASN A 329 6.24 6.09 -44.89
C ASN A 329 7.55 5.31 -45.08
N ILE A 330 8.29 4.99 -44.00
CA ILE A 330 9.59 4.30 -44.04
C ILE A 330 9.37 2.82 -43.67
N PRO A 331 9.36 1.88 -44.64
CA PRO A 331 8.97 0.50 -44.37
C PRO A 331 9.89 -0.20 -43.37
N GLY A 332 9.30 -0.83 -42.36
CA GLY A 332 10.01 -1.54 -41.30
C GLY A 332 10.22 -0.73 -40.02
N ILE A 333 10.22 0.61 -40.07
CA ILE A 333 10.41 1.44 -38.87
C ILE A 333 9.20 1.37 -37.91
N PRO A 334 7.94 1.51 -38.36
CA PRO A 334 6.77 1.19 -37.53
C PRO A 334 6.82 -0.22 -36.92
N GLY A 335 7.28 -1.23 -37.67
CA GLY A 335 7.48 -2.59 -37.16
C GLY A 335 8.56 -2.72 -36.07
N ILE A 336 9.69 -2.01 -36.22
CA ILE A 336 10.75 -1.93 -35.20
C ILE A 336 10.25 -1.21 -33.95
N PHE A 337 9.50 -0.11 -34.10
CA PHE A 337 8.86 0.61 -33.01
C PHE A 337 7.95 -0.31 -32.18
N VAL A 338 7.01 -0.99 -32.84
CA VAL A 338 6.12 -1.96 -32.20
C VAL A 338 6.94 -3.08 -31.55
N ALA A 339 7.95 -3.64 -32.23
CA ALA A 339 8.81 -4.66 -31.66
C ALA A 339 9.58 -4.17 -30.42
N GLY A 340 9.99 -2.90 -30.36
CA GLY A 340 10.65 -2.29 -29.21
C GLY A 340 9.73 -2.13 -28.00
N ILE A 341 8.50 -1.65 -28.20
CA ILE A 341 7.52 -1.53 -27.12
C ILE A 341 7.10 -2.92 -26.61
N PHE A 342 6.76 -3.86 -27.49
CA PHE A 342 6.42 -5.21 -27.04
C PHE A 342 7.60 -5.94 -26.41
N SER A 343 8.84 -5.68 -26.85
CA SER A 343 10.04 -6.20 -26.18
C SER A 343 10.07 -5.81 -24.70
N ALA A 344 9.81 -4.53 -24.41
CA ALA A 344 9.73 -4.02 -23.04
C ALA A 344 8.54 -4.60 -22.24
N SER A 345 7.40 -4.86 -22.86
CA SER A 345 6.29 -5.57 -22.21
C SER A 345 6.64 -7.02 -21.86
N LEU A 346 7.16 -7.76 -22.83
CA LEU A 346 7.33 -9.20 -22.74
C LEU A 346 8.43 -9.59 -21.74
N SER A 347 9.51 -8.80 -21.65
CA SER A 347 10.54 -8.98 -20.62
C SER A 347 9.96 -8.83 -19.20
N THR A 348 9.07 -7.86 -19.01
CA THR A 348 8.33 -7.69 -17.76
C THR A 348 7.39 -8.86 -17.48
N VAL A 349 6.51 -9.21 -18.42
CA VAL A 349 5.48 -10.27 -18.25
C VAL A 349 6.13 -11.62 -17.97
N SER A 350 7.18 -12.00 -18.72
CA SER A 350 7.89 -13.28 -18.54
C SER A 350 8.61 -13.39 -17.20
N SER A 351 9.25 -12.30 -16.77
CA SER A 351 9.84 -12.16 -15.44
C SER A 351 8.79 -12.34 -14.34
N GLY A 352 7.63 -11.73 -14.52
CA GLY A 352 6.52 -11.81 -13.59
C GLY A 352 5.96 -13.22 -13.44
N ILE A 353 5.75 -13.94 -14.55
CA ILE A 353 5.27 -15.33 -14.56
C ILE A 353 6.29 -16.28 -13.89
N ASN A 354 7.58 -16.16 -14.21
CA ASN A 354 8.61 -16.99 -13.59
C ASN A 354 8.73 -16.74 -12.08
N SER A 355 8.60 -15.46 -11.68
CA SER A 355 8.58 -15.06 -10.27
C SER A 355 7.36 -15.63 -9.57
N LEU A 356 6.14 -15.39 -10.07
CA LEU A 356 4.89 -15.94 -9.50
C LEU A 356 4.99 -17.44 -9.28
N THR A 357 5.51 -18.16 -10.27
CA THR A 357 5.64 -19.62 -10.24
C THR A 357 6.57 -20.08 -9.11
N ALA A 358 7.71 -19.39 -8.94
CA ALA A 358 8.62 -19.62 -7.82
C ALA A 358 7.92 -19.39 -6.47
N VAL A 359 7.14 -18.30 -6.38
CA VAL A 359 6.39 -17.90 -5.18
C VAL A 359 5.36 -18.97 -4.83
N VAL A 360 4.36 -19.21 -5.68
CA VAL A 360 3.30 -20.20 -5.38
C VAL A 360 3.90 -21.57 -5.01
N HIS A 361 4.99 -21.96 -5.69
CA HIS A 361 5.66 -23.23 -5.40
C HIS A 361 6.31 -23.27 -4.03
N GLU A 362 7.29 -22.41 -3.78
CA GLU A 362 8.12 -22.45 -2.57
C GLU A 362 7.33 -22.04 -1.34
N ASP A 363 6.23 -21.29 -1.50
CA ASP A 363 5.60 -20.52 -0.43
C ASP A 363 4.17 -20.94 -0.11
N ILE A 364 3.53 -21.71 -0.99
CA ILE A 364 2.22 -22.32 -0.71
C ILE A 364 2.31 -23.84 -0.88
N ILE A 365 2.82 -24.32 -2.02
CA ILE A 365 2.68 -25.74 -2.38
C ILE A 365 3.67 -26.65 -1.67
N LYS A 366 4.97 -26.52 -1.96
CA LYS A 366 6.07 -27.31 -1.39
C LYS A 366 6.02 -27.38 0.15
N PRO A 367 5.67 -26.30 0.90
CA PRO A 367 5.69 -26.31 2.36
C PRO A 367 4.75 -27.34 3.00
N TYR A 368 3.48 -27.40 2.57
CA TYR A 368 2.61 -28.51 3.01
C TYR A 368 1.37 -28.87 2.19
N ILE A 369 1.01 -28.20 1.09
CA ILE A 369 0.06 -28.86 0.17
C ILE A 369 0.69 -30.20 -0.23
N TRP A 370 1.94 -30.19 -0.74
CA TRP A 370 2.68 -31.41 -1.07
C TRP A 370 4.16 -31.34 -0.76
N ARG A 371 4.70 -32.39 -0.12
CA ARG A 371 6.08 -32.47 0.36
C ARG A 371 6.98 -33.30 -0.56
N ASN A 372 6.65 -34.59 -0.66
CA ASN A 372 7.44 -35.60 -1.34
C ASN A 372 7.19 -35.60 -2.85
N LEU A 373 7.19 -34.42 -3.48
CA LEU A 373 7.17 -34.34 -4.94
C LEU A 373 8.54 -34.77 -5.46
N THR A 374 8.53 -35.75 -6.36
CA THR A 374 9.71 -36.11 -7.14
C THR A 374 10.09 -34.96 -8.07
N ASP A 375 11.36 -34.83 -8.46
CA ASP A 375 11.83 -33.73 -9.33
C ASP A 375 10.99 -33.59 -10.61
N VAL A 376 10.55 -34.70 -11.20
CA VAL A 376 9.67 -34.73 -12.39
C VAL A 376 8.27 -34.20 -12.08
N GLN A 377 7.70 -34.50 -10.92
CA GLN A 377 6.41 -33.95 -10.49
C GLN A 377 6.50 -32.45 -10.18
N THR A 378 7.56 -32.04 -9.46
CA THR A 378 7.86 -30.62 -9.22
C THR A 378 8.02 -29.86 -10.54
N LEU A 379 8.74 -30.42 -11.51
CA LEU A 379 8.93 -29.81 -12.84
C LEU A 379 7.61 -29.64 -13.60
N ARG A 380 6.74 -30.67 -13.61
CA ARG A 380 5.40 -30.57 -14.21
C ARG A 380 4.53 -29.53 -13.52
N LEU A 381 4.57 -29.49 -12.19
CA LEU A 381 3.82 -28.52 -11.39
C LEU A 381 4.26 -27.07 -11.65
N LEU A 382 5.57 -26.80 -11.70
CA LEU A 382 6.12 -25.49 -12.05
C LEU A 382 5.63 -25.03 -13.42
N LYS A 383 5.61 -25.93 -14.42
CA LYS A 383 5.08 -25.62 -15.76
C LYS A 383 3.58 -25.30 -15.74
N ILE A 384 2.78 -26.07 -14.99
CA ILE A 384 1.33 -25.80 -14.83
C ILE A 384 1.09 -24.44 -14.16
N MET A 385 1.79 -24.13 -13.07
CA MET A 385 1.66 -22.84 -12.39
C MET A 385 2.09 -21.66 -13.25
N SER A 386 3.10 -21.83 -14.10
CA SER A 386 3.53 -20.82 -15.09
C SER A 386 2.42 -20.54 -16.11
N VAL A 387 1.72 -21.57 -16.59
CA VAL A 387 0.55 -21.39 -17.47
C VAL A 387 -0.61 -20.69 -16.73
N VAL A 388 -0.92 -21.10 -15.50
CA VAL A 388 -1.96 -20.45 -14.68
C VAL A 388 -1.62 -18.99 -14.43
N GLY A 389 -0.36 -18.69 -14.09
CA GLY A 389 0.14 -17.33 -13.93
C GLY A 389 0.01 -16.47 -15.17
N GLY A 390 0.30 -17.02 -16.35
CA GLY A 390 0.10 -16.37 -17.65
C GLY A 390 -1.38 -16.15 -18.02
N LEU A 391 -2.25 -17.10 -17.69
CA LEU A 391 -3.70 -16.95 -17.93
C LEU A 391 -4.34 -15.94 -16.98
N LEU A 392 -3.94 -15.92 -15.70
CA LEU A 392 -4.36 -14.89 -14.75
C LEU A 392 -3.93 -13.50 -15.24
N CYS A 393 -2.69 -13.40 -15.68
CA CYS A 393 -2.10 -12.24 -16.34
C CYS A 393 -2.97 -11.72 -17.50
N ILE A 394 -3.35 -12.58 -18.45
CA ILE A 394 -4.26 -12.20 -19.55
C ILE A 394 -5.65 -11.80 -19.03
N GLY A 395 -6.21 -12.55 -18.09
CA GLY A 395 -7.54 -12.27 -17.54
C GLY A 395 -7.61 -10.91 -16.82
N THR A 396 -6.50 -10.47 -16.26
CA THR A 396 -6.43 -9.18 -15.57
C THR A 396 -6.10 -8.07 -16.54
N ALA A 397 -5.36 -8.34 -17.62
CA ALA A 397 -5.27 -7.42 -18.77
C ALA A 397 -6.65 -7.05 -19.38
N MET A 398 -7.72 -7.81 -19.13
CA MET A 398 -9.10 -7.45 -19.51
C MET A 398 -9.76 -6.45 -18.57
N ILE A 399 -9.42 -6.53 -17.28
CA ILE A 399 -9.91 -5.54 -16.31
C ILE A 399 -9.28 -4.19 -16.65
N SER A 400 -8.18 -4.16 -17.43
CA SER A 400 -7.84 -3.01 -18.23
C SER A 400 -8.69 -2.88 -19.48
N GLY A 401 -9.85 -2.21 -19.37
CA GLY A 401 -10.82 -1.97 -20.47
C GLY A 401 -11.08 -0.49 -20.77
N PHE A 402 -12.11 0.13 -20.17
CA PHE A 402 -12.58 1.49 -20.53
C PHE A 402 -12.58 2.44 -19.32
N MET A 403 -11.74 3.48 -19.34
CA MET A 403 -11.59 4.56 -18.33
C MET A 403 -10.87 5.80 -18.97
N GLY A 404 -10.11 6.63 -18.24
CA GLY A 404 -9.35 7.80 -18.78
C GLY A 404 -7.95 8.29 -18.24
N ASN A 405 -6.83 7.52 -18.14
CA ASN A 405 -5.43 8.05 -18.29
C ASN A 405 -4.26 7.08 -18.62
N ILE A 406 -3.16 7.47 -19.31
CA ILE A 406 -2.16 6.53 -19.86
C ILE A 406 -0.63 6.65 -19.56
N ILE A 407 -0.07 7.53 -18.68
CA ILE A 407 1.30 7.30 -18.10
C ILE A 407 1.36 6.78 -16.63
N GLN A 408 0.39 7.14 -15.82
CA GLN A 408 0.55 7.55 -14.43
C GLN A 408 0.73 6.44 -13.34
N ALA A 409 0.88 5.13 -13.62
CA ALA A 409 0.31 4.08 -12.75
C ALA A 409 1.12 2.87 -12.12
N THR A 410 2.41 2.91 -11.79
CA THR A 410 3.14 1.72 -11.23
C THR A 410 3.22 1.58 -9.72
N MET A 411 3.17 2.69 -8.99
CA MET A 411 3.58 2.76 -7.60
C MET A 411 2.51 2.62 -6.49
N VAL A 412 1.18 2.65 -6.64
CA VAL A 412 0.30 2.19 -7.72
C VAL A 412 0.62 0.72 -8.01
N ALA A 413 0.35 0.20 -9.19
CA ALA A 413 0.15 -1.22 -9.44
C ALA A 413 1.23 -2.19 -8.89
N PHE A 414 2.51 -2.08 -9.23
CA PHE A 414 3.55 -2.94 -8.64
C PHE A 414 3.68 -2.69 -7.14
N GLY A 415 3.60 -1.41 -6.76
CA GLY A 415 3.50 -0.92 -5.40
C GLY A 415 2.33 -1.49 -4.61
N LEU A 416 1.38 -2.20 -5.22
CA LEU A 416 0.28 -2.86 -4.53
C LEU A 416 0.57 -4.32 -4.15
N LEU A 417 1.59 -4.98 -4.72
CA LEU A 417 2.25 -6.11 -4.03
C LEU A 417 3.70 -5.84 -3.67
N GLY A 418 4.09 -4.58 -3.61
CA GLY A 418 5.02 -4.16 -2.59
C GLY A 418 4.88 -2.69 -2.25
N ALA A 419 4.00 -2.34 -1.32
CA ALA A 419 3.12 -3.19 -0.51
C ALA A 419 3.75 -4.10 0.59
N PRO A 420 3.63 -5.43 0.78
CA PRO A 420 3.76 -6.38 2.63
C PRO A 420 4.97 -7.11 3.46
N MET A 421 6.21 -7.49 3.02
CA MET A 421 7.55 -7.65 3.69
C MET A 421 8.57 -6.45 3.78
N PHE A 422 9.20 -5.93 2.71
CA PHE A 422 10.21 -4.82 2.63
C PHE A 422 10.94 -4.32 3.92
N GLY A 423 10.40 -3.39 4.72
CA GLY A 423 11.01 -2.93 5.99
C GLY A 423 10.94 -3.97 7.11
N THR A 424 9.84 -4.71 7.19
CA THR A 424 9.73 -6.03 7.84
C THR A 424 10.45 -7.14 7.04
N PHE A 425 11.31 -6.73 6.10
CA PHE A 425 12.39 -7.50 5.51
C PHE A 425 13.76 -6.90 5.81
N MET A 426 13.85 -6.00 6.79
CA MET A 426 15.10 -5.39 7.27
C MET A 426 15.25 -5.24 8.81
N LEU A 427 14.59 -6.13 9.58
CA LEU A 427 14.65 -6.49 11.04
C LEU A 427 15.14 -7.89 11.78
N GLY A 428 15.57 -9.20 11.50
CA GLY A 428 15.76 -10.41 10.51
C GLY A 428 16.82 -10.84 9.24
N LEU A 429 17.81 -10.31 8.36
CA LEU A 429 18.34 -9.12 7.46
C LEU A 429 19.41 -7.92 7.68
N PHE A 430 19.19 -6.73 8.28
CA PHE A 430 20.18 -5.64 8.58
C PHE A 430 20.24 -5.06 10.04
N VAL A 431 19.24 -5.18 10.91
CA VAL A 431 19.30 -4.74 12.33
C VAL A 431 18.68 -5.76 13.34
N PRO A 432 19.32 -6.03 14.50
CA PRO A 432 19.60 -7.42 14.94
C PRO A 432 18.68 -8.03 16.02
N HIS A 433 17.60 -8.73 15.68
CA HIS A 433 16.54 -9.06 16.63
C HIS A 433 15.58 -10.20 16.20
N ALA A 434 15.56 -11.31 16.95
CA ALA A 434 14.30 -11.92 17.46
C ALA A 434 14.50 -12.86 18.67
N THR A 435 13.61 -12.79 19.66
CA THR A 435 13.20 -13.97 20.47
C THR A 435 11.85 -14.50 19.95
N ASN A 436 11.05 -15.29 20.70
CA ASN A 436 9.90 -16.00 20.09
C ASN A 436 8.49 -15.78 20.70
N LYS A 437 8.27 -15.32 21.95
CA LYS A 437 6.90 -15.17 22.54
C LYS A 437 6.68 -13.87 23.33
N GLY A 438 6.10 -12.86 22.68
CA GLY A 438 5.87 -11.49 23.18
C GLY A 438 5.85 -10.47 22.03
N ALA A 439 6.59 -9.37 22.13
CA ALA A 439 6.62 -8.21 21.23
C ALA A 439 6.75 -8.36 19.69
N ILE A 440 5.66 -8.66 18.97
CA ILE A 440 5.27 -7.92 17.74
C ILE A 440 3.76 -7.56 17.82
N ILE A 441 3.22 -7.49 19.05
CA ILE A 441 1.81 -7.71 19.37
C ILE A 441 0.86 -6.70 18.69
N GLY A 442 -0.01 -7.20 17.82
CA GLY A 442 -0.78 -6.38 16.88
C GLY A 442 0.11 -5.89 15.74
N LEU A 443 -0.01 -6.53 14.57
CA LEU A 443 0.67 -6.12 13.34
C LEU A 443 -0.10 -5.09 12.52
N LEU A 444 -1.42 -5.26 12.47
CA LEU A 444 -2.21 -4.92 11.30
C LEU A 444 -2.30 -3.41 11.03
N THR A 445 -1.42 -2.81 10.19
CA THR A 445 -1.41 -1.36 9.85
C THR A 445 -1.34 -1.00 8.36
N GLY A 446 -0.24 -1.26 7.66
CA GLY A 446 -0.06 -0.83 6.27
C GLY A 446 -1.02 -1.55 5.31
N PHE A 447 -1.15 -2.88 5.40
CA PHE A 447 -2.13 -3.64 4.61
C PHE A 447 -3.55 -3.54 5.20
N VAL A 448 -3.94 -2.38 5.78
CA VAL A 448 -5.32 -2.15 6.19
C VAL A 448 -5.74 -0.70 6.31
N PHE A 449 -5.06 0.17 7.05
CA PHE A 449 -5.71 1.44 7.38
C PHE A 449 -5.55 2.44 6.28
N ASN A 450 -4.37 2.55 5.70
CA ASN A 450 -4.23 3.11 4.36
C ASN A 450 -4.79 2.17 3.27
N LEU A 451 -5.96 1.56 3.54
CA LEU A 451 -7.04 1.22 2.61
C LEU A 451 -8.18 2.24 2.61
N TRP A 452 -8.29 2.99 3.71
CA TRP A 452 -9.08 4.18 3.85
C TRP A 452 -8.49 5.19 2.88
N MET A 453 -7.57 6.03 3.32
CA MET A 453 -6.65 6.68 2.40
C MET A 453 -6.09 5.59 1.49
N GLY A 454 -6.44 5.60 0.21
CA GLY A 454 -6.37 4.40 -0.62
C GLY A 454 -6.58 4.66 -2.10
N MET A 455 -7.81 4.72 -2.64
CA MET A 455 -9.12 4.50 -1.96
C MET A 455 -10.21 5.46 -2.48
N GLY A 456 -9.98 6.76 -2.41
CA GLY A 456 -10.99 7.80 -2.61
C GLY A 456 -11.05 8.16 -4.05
N SER A 457 -10.16 9.09 -4.46
CA SER A 457 -9.62 9.54 -5.76
C SER A 457 -10.33 9.25 -7.09
N LEU A 458 -11.46 8.56 -7.09
CA LEU A 458 -12.18 7.97 -8.20
C LEU A 458 -13.64 7.71 -7.78
N PHE A 459 -13.95 6.47 -7.43
CA PHE A 459 -14.60 5.51 -8.34
C PHE A 459 -15.07 5.94 -9.77
N ASN A 460 -15.17 7.22 -10.12
CA ASN A 460 -16.01 7.80 -11.18
C ASN A 460 -15.35 9.01 -11.89
N PHE A 461 -14.08 8.89 -12.30
CA PHE A 461 -13.30 9.85 -13.13
C PHE A 461 -12.90 11.22 -12.45
N PRO A 462 -11.59 11.55 -12.28
CA PRO A 462 -10.98 12.86 -11.90
C PRO A 462 -10.07 13.54 -12.98
N TYR A 463 -9.60 14.81 -12.74
CA TYR A 463 -8.91 15.80 -13.74
C TYR A 463 -6.40 17.47 -13.21
N TYR A 464 -5.43 17.95 -14.09
CA TYR A 464 -4.03 18.39 -13.84
C TYR A 464 -3.30 18.96 -15.10
N PRO A 465 -3.14 20.28 -15.30
CA PRO A 465 -3.17 20.80 -16.69
C PRO A 465 -2.05 21.80 -17.11
N LYS A 466 -2.42 22.82 -17.89
CA LYS A 466 -1.84 23.40 -19.12
C LYS A 466 -0.58 24.27 -19.07
N LEU A 467 -0.20 24.75 -20.26
CA LEU A 467 -0.43 26.15 -20.66
C LEU A 467 -1.61 26.20 -21.66
N GLU A 468 -2.17 27.37 -21.94
CA GLU A 468 -2.84 27.67 -23.21
C GLU A 468 -2.27 28.93 -23.88
N LYS A 469 -1.04 28.81 -24.39
CA LYS A 469 -0.69 29.53 -25.62
C LYS A 469 -1.35 28.74 -26.76
N ASP A 470 -2.65 28.94 -26.97
CA ASP A 470 -3.54 28.01 -27.69
C ASP A 470 -3.24 27.86 -29.20
N TYR A 471 -2.16 27.15 -29.53
CA TYR A 471 -1.65 27.06 -30.90
C TYR A 471 -2.39 26.02 -31.76
N VAL A 472 -3.71 26.21 -31.92
CA VAL A 472 -4.53 25.50 -32.91
C VAL A 472 -4.62 26.28 -34.23
N ASP A 473 -4.34 27.59 -34.20
CA ASP A 473 -4.47 28.54 -35.34
C ASP A 473 -3.60 28.22 -36.57
N LYS A 474 -2.71 27.25 -36.44
CA LYS A 474 -1.67 26.87 -37.40
C LYS A 474 -1.89 25.47 -37.99
N CYS A 475 -2.95 24.77 -37.58
CA CYS A 475 -3.31 23.45 -38.11
C CYS A 475 -3.78 23.51 -39.58
N PRO A 476 -3.50 22.48 -40.41
CA PRO A 476 -4.05 22.38 -41.76
C PRO A 476 -5.57 22.24 -41.75
N GLU A 477 -6.27 22.91 -42.69
CA GLU A 477 -7.75 22.83 -42.82
C GLU A 477 -8.29 21.40 -42.97
N ARG A 478 -7.42 20.45 -43.38
CA ARG A 478 -7.62 18.99 -43.38
C ARG A 478 -8.01 18.38 -42.01
N TYR A 479 -7.83 19.12 -40.91
CA TYR A 479 -8.26 18.74 -39.56
C TYR A 479 -9.39 19.62 -38.98
N PHE A 480 -9.80 20.67 -39.69
CA PHE A 480 -10.92 21.53 -39.30
C PHE A 480 -12.26 20.99 -39.82
N ASN A 481 -13.33 21.38 -39.13
CA ASN A 481 -14.65 20.76 -39.23
C ASN A 481 -15.67 21.81 -39.68
N VAL A 482 -16.36 21.60 -40.81
CA VAL A 482 -17.27 22.61 -41.40
C VAL A 482 -18.56 22.84 -40.59
N THR A 483 -18.67 22.32 -39.36
CA THR A 483 -19.72 22.65 -38.39
C THR A 483 -19.20 23.06 -37.01
N GLY A 484 -17.89 23.29 -36.83
CA GLY A 484 -17.27 23.48 -35.51
C GLY A 484 -16.62 24.83 -35.22
N HIS A 485 -16.51 25.76 -36.19
CA HIS A 485 -15.53 26.87 -36.09
C HIS A 485 -16.05 28.24 -36.55
N ALA A 486 -17.25 28.67 -36.11
CA ALA A 486 -17.86 29.93 -36.56
C ALA A 486 -18.88 30.56 -35.57
N PHE A 487 -18.70 30.41 -34.25
CA PHE A 487 -19.78 30.62 -33.27
C PHE A 487 -19.33 31.33 -31.98
N ASN A 488 -20.23 31.39 -30.98
CA ASN A 488 -19.91 31.81 -29.61
C ASN A 488 -18.93 30.81 -28.93
N GLN A 489 -18.37 31.13 -27.75
CA GLN A 489 -17.52 30.19 -27.00
C GLN A 489 -18.37 29.22 -26.17
N THR A 490 -19.59 29.64 -25.82
CA THR A 490 -20.56 28.91 -24.99
C THR A 490 -20.71 27.45 -25.40
N LEU A 491 -20.89 26.57 -24.42
CA LEU A 491 -20.62 25.14 -24.50
C LEU A 491 -19.20 24.83 -25.02
N ASN A 492 -18.98 24.86 -26.34
CA ASN A 492 -17.86 24.27 -27.08
C ASN A 492 -16.44 24.52 -26.54
N ASP A 493 -16.17 25.75 -26.07
CA ASP A 493 -14.84 26.17 -25.61
C ASP A 493 -14.89 27.09 -24.38
N GLU A 494 -16.09 27.39 -23.86
CA GLU A 494 -16.41 27.90 -22.51
C GLU A 494 -15.87 26.97 -21.40
N LEU A 495 -15.59 25.73 -21.81
CA LEU A 495 -14.73 24.69 -21.27
C LEU A 495 -13.24 25.10 -21.18
N ILE A 496 -13.04 26.34 -20.74
CA ILE A 496 -11.80 27.06 -20.44
C ILE A 496 -11.93 27.85 -19.10
N GLN A 497 -13.16 28.05 -18.58
CA GLN A 497 -13.39 28.59 -17.23
C GLN A 497 -13.31 27.49 -16.15
N ALA A 498 -14.33 27.26 -15.30
CA ALA A 498 -14.20 26.46 -14.07
C ALA A 498 -14.12 24.93 -14.27
N GLU A 499 -13.17 24.45 -15.07
CA GLU A 499 -12.86 23.02 -15.18
C GLU A 499 -12.08 22.55 -13.95
N ILE A 500 -12.71 22.75 -12.78
CA ILE A 500 -12.17 22.65 -11.42
C ILE A 500 -13.24 22.41 -10.36
N GLU A 501 -14.50 22.13 -10.71
CA GLU A 501 -15.62 22.25 -9.76
C GLU A 501 -16.26 20.93 -9.26
N ARG A 502 -15.75 19.73 -9.60
CA ARG A 502 -16.27 18.40 -9.12
C ARG A 502 -15.23 17.37 -8.67
N THR A 503 -14.04 17.43 -9.21
CA THR A 503 -12.87 17.73 -8.41
C THR A 503 -12.77 19.22 -8.64
N GLU A 504 -13.20 20.13 -7.79
CA GLU A 504 -13.58 20.15 -6.38
C GLU A 504 -14.88 19.41 -5.90
N SER A 505 -14.78 18.20 -5.30
CA SER A 505 -15.78 17.59 -4.37
C SER A 505 -15.28 16.54 -3.33
N ILE A 506 -14.00 16.59 -2.91
CA ILE A 506 -13.18 15.51 -2.27
C ILE A 506 -12.29 15.78 -1.02
N PHE A 507 -12.18 14.79 -0.12
CA PHE A 507 -11.48 14.77 1.19
C PHE A 507 -10.01 15.24 1.33
N PRO A 508 -9.57 15.71 2.54
CA PRO A 508 -8.20 16.14 2.93
C PRO A 508 -7.13 15.08 2.89
N ILE A 509 -7.48 13.86 2.55
CA ILE A 509 -6.54 12.84 2.10
C ILE A 509 -7.07 12.20 0.79
N TYR A 510 -8.26 12.52 0.26
CA TYR A 510 -8.94 12.09 -1.00
C TYR A 510 -8.18 12.20 -2.34
N ARG A 511 -7.89 13.41 -2.83
CA ARG A 511 -6.77 13.66 -3.77
C ARG A 511 -6.83 12.77 -5.04
N ILE A 512 -5.70 12.44 -5.69
CA ILE A 512 -5.67 11.51 -6.85
C ILE A 512 -4.32 10.81 -7.11
N SER A 513 -3.26 11.56 -6.93
CA SER A 513 -2.03 11.68 -7.70
C SER A 513 -0.97 10.51 -7.77
N PHE A 514 0.26 10.77 -8.25
CA PHE A 514 1.26 9.72 -8.57
C PHE A 514 2.67 9.74 -7.88
N MET A 515 2.96 10.56 -6.83
CA MET A 515 4.17 10.40 -5.92
C MET A 515 4.05 10.33 -4.32
N TYR A 516 2.93 10.08 -3.63
CA TYR A 516 2.65 9.78 -2.18
C TYR A 516 1.92 8.45 -1.71
N TYR A 517 2.15 7.27 -2.31
CA TYR A 517 2.22 5.93 -1.65
C TYR A 517 3.22 4.90 -2.23
N ILE A 518 3.90 4.09 -1.38
CA ILE A 518 5.25 3.55 -1.67
C ILE A 518 6.16 3.33 -0.44
N LEU A 519 7.41 3.72 -0.61
CA LEU A 519 8.54 3.30 0.20
C LEU A 519 8.47 3.73 1.67
N ILE A 520 7.71 4.78 2.02
CA ILE A 520 7.50 5.21 3.41
C ILE A 520 6.63 4.22 4.21
N GLY A 521 6.24 3.10 3.62
CA GLY A 521 5.74 1.95 4.36
C GLY A 521 6.82 1.20 5.15
N VAL A 522 8.13 1.22 4.82
CA VAL A 522 9.15 0.53 5.65
C VAL A 522 9.21 1.02 7.09
N ILE A 523 8.62 2.17 7.32
CA ILE A 523 8.59 2.96 8.56
C ILE A 523 7.14 3.11 9.07
N ILE A 524 6.19 2.54 8.31
CA ILE A 524 5.23 1.54 8.82
C ILE A 524 5.93 0.24 9.31
N VAL A 525 7.25 0.28 9.54
CA VAL A 525 7.92 -0.40 10.69
C VAL A 525 8.78 0.48 11.66
N MET A 526 8.42 1.74 11.99
CA MET A 526 9.00 2.50 13.16
C MET A 526 8.09 3.12 14.30
N VAL A 527 6.76 2.91 14.41
CA VAL A 527 5.90 3.17 15.64
C VAL A 527 4.67 2.22 15.86
N VAL A 528 4.75 1.17 16.71
CA VAL A 528 3.83 0.04 17.14
C VAL A 528 4.64 -0.86 18.17
N GLY A 529 5.36 -1.97 17.88
CA GLY A 529 6.58 -2.63 18.43
C GLY A 529 7.86 -2.84 17.49
N THR A 530 8.89 -1.94 17.58
CA THR A 530 10.00 -1.40 16.75
C THR A 530 10.76 -0.19 17.41
N ALA A 531 10.82 0.07 18.76
CA ALA A 531 11.42 1.19 19.64
C ALA A 531 11.85 0.95 21.14
N SER A 532 11.02 1.01 22.21
CA SER A 532 11.26 0.28 23.51
C SER A 532 10.02 -0.14 24.33
N SER A 533 8.95 -0.59 23.66
CA SER A 533 7.83 -1.32 24.22
C SER A 533 8.31 -2.64 24.84
N PHE A 534 8.30 -2.71 26.18
CA PHE A 534 9.33 -3.46 26.88
C PHE A 534 8.86 -4.71 27.64
N ILE A 535 7.61 -5.18 27.56
CA ILE A 535 7.18 -6.35 28.36
C ILE A 535 6.07 -7.33 27.87
N PHE A 536 5.57 -7.49 26.65
CA PHE A 536 6.02 -7.05 25.33
C PHE A 536 7.48 -7.41 25.07
N GLY A 537 8.39 -6.43 24.99
CA GLY A 537 9.80 -6.66 25.26
C GLY A 537 10.67 -6.55 24.03
N ALA A 538 11.63 -5.61 24.06
CA ALA A 538 12.67 -5.43 23.05
C ALA A 538 13.37 -6.76 22.75
N SER A 539 12.96 -7.44 21.66
CA SER A 539 13.48 -8.73 21.19
C SER A 539 14.93 -8.93 21.61
N ASP A 540 15.26 -10.07 22.19
CA ASP A 540 16.59 -10.24 22.74
C ASP A 540 17.60 -10.40 21.59
N ILE A 541 18.51 -9.44 21.46
CA ILE A 541 19.50 -9.29 20.37
C ILE A 541 20.51 -10.47 20.31
N HIS A 542 20.40 -11.45 21.22
CA HIS A 542 21.56 -12.07 21.81
C HIS A 542 22.06 -13.43 21.30
N ASP A 543 21.31 -14.53 21.23
CA ASP A 543 21.97 -15.83 20.93
C ASP A 543 22.02 -16.20 19.44
N MET A 544 21.56 -15.31 18.55
CA MET A 544 21.08 -15.62 17.21
C MET A 544 21.80 -14.83 16.09
N ASP A 545 21.29 -14.78 14.85
CA ASP A 545 22.15 -14.74 13.64
C ASP A 545 22.98 -13.46 13.38
N SER A 546 24.17 -13.60 14.00
CA SER A 546 25.49 -13.02 13.74
C SER A 546 26.40 -13.86 12.83
N ARG A 547 25.93 -15.02 12.34
CA ARG A 547 26.61 -15.86 11.33
C ARG A 547 26.75 -15.07 10.02
N LEU A 548 25.79 -14.18 9.75
CA LEU A 548 25.65 -13.35 8.56
C LEU A 548 25.66 -11.83 8.85
N PHE A 549 25.34 -11.38 10.08
CA PHE A 549 25.14 -9.97 10.54
C PHE A 549 25.69 -8.86 9.63
N VAL A 550 24.87 -7.89 9.20
CA VAL A 550 25.35 -6.85 8.27
C VAL A 550 26.54 -6.12 8.84
N PRO A 551 27.69 -6.16 8.17
CA PRO A 551 28.73 -5.22 8.40
C PRO A 551 28.31 -3.91 7.69
N PRO A 552 27.39 -3.07 8.26
CA PRO A 552 27.76 -2.21 9.40
C PRO A 552 26.86 -2.21 10.66
N ILE A 553 25.55 -2.47 10.61
CA ILE A 553 24.69 -2.41 11.82
C ILE A 553 24.65 -3.74 12.58
N GLY A 554 24.42 -4.90 11.95
CA GLY A 554 24.71 -6.25 12.48
C GLY A 554 26.14 -6.41 13.00
N ARG A 555 27.07 -5.58 12.50
CA ARG A 555 28.43 -5.39 13.03
C ARG A 555 28.43 -4.86 14.47
N LEU A 556 27.61 -3.88 14.82
CA LEU A 556 27.64 -3.16 16.10
C LEU A 556 27.07 -3.97 17.28
N VAL A 557 27.21 -5.31 17.22
CA VAL A 557 26.42 -6.29 17.97
C VAL A 557 27.25 -7.48 18.45
N GLU A 558 28.22 -7.97 17.67
CA GLU A 558 28.94 -9.23 17.98
C GLU A 558 29.58 -9.20 19.38
N LYS A 559 30.37 -8.15 19.68
CA LYS A 559 31.01 -7.98 20.99
C LYS A 559 29.99 -7.73 22.12
N LYS A 560 28.74 -7.39 21.80
CA LYS A 560 27.61 -7.29 22.74
C LYS A 560 26.92 -8.65 22.95
N GLN A 561 26.79 -9.48 21.91
CA GLN A 561 26.42 -10.90 22.07
C GLN A 561 27.43 -11.60 22.99
N ARG A 562 28.74 -11.36 22.80
CA ARG A 562 29.78 -11.76 23.76
C ARG A 562 29.53 -11.18 25.15
N ALA A 563 29.27 -9.88 25.29
CA ALA A 563 29.06 -9.23 26.59
C ALA A 563 27.90 -9.84 27.42
N LYS A 564 26.72 -10.11 26.84
CA LYS A 564 25.65 -10.81 27.59
C LYS A 564 25.98 -12.28 27.83
N LYS A 565 26.67 -12.94 26.88
CA LYS A 565 27.25 -14.27 27.14
C LYS A 565 28.20 -14.28 28.34
N MET A 566 28.91 -13.18 28.62
CA MET A 566 29.75 -13.02 29.82
C MET A 566 28.96 -12.92 31.15
N SER A 567 27.62 -12.89 31.12
CA SER A 567 26.78 -13.11 32.32
C SER A 567 25.76 -14.24 32.15
N LYS A 568 25.80 -15.00 31.04
CA LYS A 568 24.86 -16.11 30.78
C LYS A 568 25.21 -17.37 31.59
N LYS A 569 26.47 -17.53 32.00
CA LYS A 569 26.84 -18.31 33.18
C LYS A 569 27.15 -17.35 34.34
N ARG A 570 26.17 -17.16 35.21
CA ARG A 570 26.30 -16.60 36.58
C ARG A 570 25.01 -16.80 37.40
N LYS A 571 23.83 -16.85 36.75
CA LYS A 571 22.53 -17.04 37.42
C LYS A 571 21.42 -17.65 36.54
N ASN A 572 21.73 -18.28 35.40
CA ASN A 572 20.77 -19.13 34.68
C ASN A 572 20.93 -20.62 35.03
N GLU A 573 21.96 -20.98 35.80
CA GLU A 573 22.35 -22.37 36.07
C GLU A 573 21.40 -23.17 36.99
N LYS A 574 20.29 -22.56 37.45
CA LYS A 574 19.16 -23.19 38.17
C LYS A 574 18.01 -22.18 38.35
N ALA A 575 16.78 -22.50 37.94
CA ALA A 575 15.56 -21.71 38.21
C ALA A 575 14.28 -22.37 37.66
N GLU A 576 14.35 -22.99 36.49
CA GLU A 576 13.20 -23.34 35.65
C GLU A 576 12.45 -24.63 36.05
N GLU A 577 12.94 -25.43 37.00
CA GLU A 577 12.51 -26.82 37.25
C GLU A 577 11.18 -26.98 38.04
N ALA A 578 10.20 -26.09 37.84
CA ALA A 578 9.12 -25.77 38.79
C ALA A 578 7.93 -26.76 38.91
N GLY A 579 8.11 -28.07 38.72
CA GLY A 579 7.04 -29.07 38.92
C GLY A 579 5.88 -29.04 37.89
N MET A 580 4.81 -29.81 38.16
CA MET A 580 3.74 -30.18 37.21
C MET A 580 2.36 -30.24 37.94
N LEU A 581 1.19 -30.63 37.38
CA LEU A 581 0.89 -31.43 36.18
C LEU A 581 -0.58 -31.26 35.68
N LYS A 582 -0.76 -30.96 34.38
CA LYS A 582 -1.94 -31.26 33.49
C LYS A 582 -3.30 -30.55 33.78
N LYS A 583 -4.01 -29.96 32.79
CA LYS A 583 -4.82 -30.51 31.64
C LYS A 583 -6.12 -31.21 32.10
N ASP A 584 -7.31 -31.15 31.46
CA ASP A 584 -7.69 -30.90 30.05
C ASP A 584 -9.25 -30.88 29.85
N THR A 585 -9.71 -30.55 28.61
CA THR A 585 -10.88 -31.08 27.81
C THR A 585 -12.35 -30.58 28.00
N ILE A 586 -13.22 -30.38 26.97
CA ILE A 586 -13.16 -30.46 25.46
C ILE A 586 -14.32 -29.63 24.80
N LYS A 587 -14.79 -29.98 23.57
CA LYS A 587 -15.85 -29.38 22.68
C LYS A 587 -15.48 -28.05 21.98
N VAL A 588 -15.45 -27.88 20.64
CA VAL A 588 -15.75 -28.72 19.43
C VAL A 588 -17.24 -29.04 19.21
N CYS A 589 -17.91 -28.81 18.05
CA CYS A 589 -17.67 -27.97 16.83
C CYS A 589 -18.95 -27.93 15.94
N ASN A 590 -18.88 -27.32 14.72
CA ASN A 590 -19.78 -27.48 13.53
C ASN A 590 -21.20 -26.81 13.59
N TYR A 591 -21.95 -26.55 12.50
CA TYR A 591 -21.68 -26.33 11.04
C TYR A 591 -22.99 -25.88 10.32
N HIS A 592 -22.93 -25.11 9.20
CA HIS A 592 -24.01 -24.99 8.19
C HIS A 592 -23.53 -24.43 6.82
N SER A 593 -24.37 -24.45 5.77
CA SER A 593 -24.18 -23.79 4.44
C SER A 593 -25.52 -23.53 3.71
N THR A 594 -25.53 -22.85 2.54
CA THR A 594 -26.71 -22.48 1.71
C THR A 594 -26.37 -22.34 0.20
N VAL A 595 -27.38 -22.33 -0.70
CA VAL A 595 -27.25 -22.24 -2.20
C VAL A 595 -28.47 -21.50 -2.82
N PHE A 596 -28.34 -20.86 -4.01
CA PHE A 596 -29.46 -20.26 -4.80
C PHE A 596 -29.14 -20.18 -6.33
N ILE A 597 -30.10 -19.81 -7.20
CA ILE A 597 -29.90 -19.68 -8.69
C ILE A 597 -30.47 -18.36 -9.27
N VAL A 598 -29.69 -17.76 -10.18
CA VAL A 598 -29.84 -16.43 -10.85
C VAL A 598 -30.60 -16.51 -12.20
N LYS A 599 -31.20 -15.40 -12.66
CA LYS A 599 -31.49 -15.13 -14.10
C LYS A 599 -31.03 -13.71 -14.53
N PRO A 600 -30.78 -13.45 -15.83
CA PRO A 600 -30.01 -12.30 -16.31
C PRO A 600 -30.82 -11.24 -17.08
N VAL A 601 -30.30 -10.00 -17.15
CA VAL A 601 -30.85 -8.91 -18.00
C VAL A 601 -29.74 -8.29 -18.87
N LYS A 602 -30.10 -7.93 -20.11
CA LYS A 602 -29.22 -7.59 -21.25
C LYS A 602 -28.75 -6.11 -21.28
N PRO A 603 -27.74 -5.77 -22.12
CA PRO A 603 -27.07 -4.47 -22.15
C PRO A 603 -27.64 -3.49 -23.19
N ILE A 604 -27.36 -2.19 -23.02
CA ILE A 604 -27.67 -1.10 -23.97
C ILE A 604 -26.38 -0.32 -24.29
N ASN A 605 -25.99 -0.29 -25.58
CA ASN A 605 -24.94 0.58 -26.14
C ASN A 605 -25.46 2.06 -26.22
N SER A 606 -24.71 3.16 -26.36
CA SER A 606 -23.57 3.44 -27.25
C SER A 606 -23.07 4.89 -27.07
N THR A 607 -21.74 5.09 -27.18
CA THR A 607 -21.03 6.19 -27.90
C THR A 607 -21.36 7.68 -27.71
N LEU A 608 -20.34 8.45 -27.29
CA LEU A 608 -19.71 9.64 -27.95
C LEU A 608 -19.01 10.48 -26.86
N LEU A 609 -17.73 10.90 -27.04
CA LEU A 609 -17.27 12.22 -26.54
C LEU A 609 -15.90 12.68 -27.05
N GLN A 610 -15.82 13.99 -27.28
CA GLN A 610 -14.92 14.62 -28.24
C GLN A 610 -13.88 15.61 -27.65
N ARG A 611 -13.78 15.70 -26.32
CA ARG A 611 -12.56 16.01 -25.54
C ARG A 611 -11.74 17.27 -25.95
N VAL A 612 -10.50 17.39 -25.49
CA VAL A 612 -9.61 18.58 -25.57
C VAL A 612 -8.16 18.13 -25.87
N ASP A 613 -7.14 18.90 -25.48
CA ASP A 613 -5.73 18.68 -25.87
C ASP A 613 -4.69 19.39 -25.00
N ASN A 614 -3.44 19.39 -25.47
CA ASN A 614 -2.18 19.36 -24.75
C ASN A 614 -1.49 20.74 -24.64
N LEU A 615 -0.48 20.85 -23.77
CA LEU A 615 0.62 21.81 -23.96
C LEU A 615 1.82 21.52 -23.04
N PHE A 616 2.97 21.25 -23.65
CA PHE A 616 4.26 20.89 -23.05
C PHE A 616 5.36 21.70 -23.72
N GLY A 617 6.49 21.91 -23.04
CA GLY A 617 7.71 22.39 -23.69
C GLY A 617 8.93 21.53 -23.49
N TRP A 618 9.90 21.84 -22.63
CA TRP A 618 10.83 20.85 -22.10
C TRP A 618 11.52 21.27 -20.80
N ILE A 619 10.87 21.99 -19.86
CA ILE A 619 11.41 22.12 -18.47
C ILE A 619 10.51 21.68 -17.26
N ASP A 620 9.35 21.02 -17.49
CA ASP A 620 8.48 20.23 -16.58
C ASP A 620 8.31 18.60 -16.56
N TYR A 621 9.17 17.77 -17.20
CA TYR A 621 9.44 16.30 -17.33
C TYR A 621 10.88 15.70 -16.95
N SER A 622 11.61 16.13 -15.87
CA SER A 622 12.80 15.61 -15.14
C SER A 622 12.99 15.70 -13.57
N VAL A 623 12.00 15.54 -12.68
CA VAL A 623 12.09 15.49 -11.17
C VAL A 623 11.11 14.52 -10.45
N PHE A 624 9.96 14.09 -10.99
CA PHE A 624 9.14 12.98 -10.43
C PHE A 624 9.74 11.59 -10.64
N VAL A 625 9.96 11.19 -11.89
CA VAL A 625 10.76 9.99 -12.22
C VAL A 625 12.17 10.17 -11.68
N GLY A 626 12.60 11.42 -11.48
CA GLY A 626 13.37 11.85 -10.30
C GLY A 626 13.00 11.12 -9.02
N MET A 627 12.19 11.69 -8.13
CA MET A 627 11.85 11.19 -6.78
C MET A 627 11.93 9.67 -6.55
N LEU A 628 11.40 8.86 -7.47
CA LEU A 628 11.38 7.40 -7.39
C LEU A 628 12.70 6.67 -7.69
N LEU A 629 13.64 7.29 -8.40
CA LEU A 629 15.07 6.97 -8.35
C LEU A 629 15.89 7.95 -7.47
N ILE A 630 15.28 9.07 -7.07
CA ILE A 630 15.65 10.10 -6.07
C ILE A 630 15.99 9.53 -4.69
N SER A 631 15.30 8.45 -4.34
CA SER A 631 15.83 7.08 -4.20
C SER A 631 17.35 6.75 -4.18
N ALA A 632 18.29 7.66 -3.96
CA ALA A 632 19.68 7.32 -3.61
C ALA A 632 20.44 8.31 -2.70
N VAL A 633 19.86 9.48 -2.38
CA VAL A 633 20.46 10.57 -1.57
C VAL A 633 21.22 10.18 -0.28
N ILE A 634 20.61 10.45 0.87
CA ILE A 634 21.29 10.61 2.18
C ILE A 634 21.31 9.35 3.06
N GLY A 635 20.43 8.37 2.82
CA GLY A 635 20.28 7.18 3.69
C GLY A 635 21.46 6.19 3.68
N VAL A 636 22.43 6.42 2.81
CA VAL A 636 23.11 5.37 2.06
C VAL A 636 24.54 5.06 2.57
N PHE A 637 25.52 5.96 2.43
CA PHE A 637 26.99 5.71 2.53
C PHE A 637 27.54 4.71 3.58
N TYR A 638 26.92 4.61 4.76
CA TYR A 638 27.43 4.18 6.07
C TYR A 638 27.98 2.72 6.23
N ALA A 639 28.47 2.07 5.17
CA ALA A 639 28.84 0.64 5.16
C ALA A 639 30.28 0.34 4.73
N CYS A 640 30.60 0.66 3.47
CA CYS A 640 31.88 0.53 2.77
C CYS A 640 32.47 -0.90 2.58
N LYS A 641 32.13 -1.90 3.41
CA LYS A 641 32.45 -3.34 3.24
C LYS A 641 31.49 -4.22 4.05
N GLY A 642 30.73 -5.15 3.44
CA GLY A 642 29.96 -6.13 4.21
C GLY A 642 29.34 -7.37 3.52
N LYS A 643 28.84 -8.26 4.39
CA LYS A 643 27.79 -9.28 4.21
C LYS A 643 26.40 -8.66 4.51
N GLN A 644 25.30 -9.39 4.34
CA GLN A 644 23.98 -9.01 4.85
C GLN A 644 23.15 -10.28 5.24
N SER A 645 22.09 -10.05 6.04
CA SER A 645 21.68 -10.80 7.25
C SER A 645 20.98 -12.17 7.25
N ALA A 646 20.56 -12.54 8.48
CA ALA A 646 19.63 -13.60 8.86
C ALA A 646 18.96 -13.45 10.26
N ASP A 647 19.41 -12.53 11.15
CA ASP A 647 18.67 -12.14 12.38
C ASP A 647 18.15 -10.69 12.39
N ASP A 648 18.30 -10.10 11.23
CA ASP A 648 18.34 -8.69 10.84
C ASP A 648 17.18 -7.97 9.83
N ILE A 649 16.11 -8.25 8.88
CA ILE A 649 14.68 -8.92 8.50
C ILE A 649 13.36 -8.56 9.29
N LEU A 650 13.01 -9.12 10.45
CA LEU A 650 11.65 -9.20 11.01
C LEU A 650 11.34 -8.55 12.42
N ILE A 651 12.20 -8.65 13.45
CA ILE A 651 12.15 -7.93 14.77
C ILE A 651 12.55 -6.43 14.77
N GLY A 652 13.86 -6.20 14.81
CA GLY A 652 14.70 -5.04 14.48
C GLY A 652 14.43 -3.62 15.01
N GLY A 653 14.54 -2.64 14.12
CA GLY A 653 14.61 -1.21 14.42
C GLY A 653 16.02 -0.72 14.79
N LYS A 654 16.41 -0.86 16.07
CA LYS A 654 17.49 -0.23 16.89
C LYS A 654 17.93 1.22 16.68
N SER A 655 17.86 1.77 15.48
CA SER A 655 19.06 2.46 14.97
C SER A 655 18.84 3.67 14.06
N MET A 656 17.74 4.41 14.18
CA MET A 656 17.59 5.63 13.38
C MET A 656 17.10 6.83 14.17
N GLY A 657 17.44 8.00 13.63
CA GLY A 657 16.93 9.28 14.08
C GLY A 657 15.42 9.39 13.90
N VAL A 658 14.81 10.17 14.77
CA VAL A 658 13.37 10.36 14.90
C VAL A 658 12.77 11.16 13.75
N ILE A 659 13.50 12.14 13.19
CA ILE A 659 12.98 13.01 12.12
C ILE A 659 12.64 12.20 10.87
N PRO A 660 13.51 11.29 10.38
CA PRO A 660 13.09 10.36 9.36
C PRO A 660 11.83 9.57 9.70
N VAL A 661 11.70 9.13 10.95
CA VAL A 661 10.52 8.43 11.49
C VAL A 661 9.27 9.32 11.66
N ALA A 662 9.39 10.64 11.52
CA ALA A 662 8.30 11.61 11.68
C ALA A 662 7.90 12.35 10.40
N ALA A 663 8.83 12.50 9.45
CA ALA A 663 8.51 12.76 8.06
C ALA A 663 7.77 11.54 7.45
N SER A 664 8.10 10.35 7.94
CA SER A 664 7.22 9.19 8.03
C SER A 664 6.13 9.34 9.08
N ILE A 665 5.14 8.46 9.09
CA ILE A 665 3.86 8.61 9.79
C ILE A 665 3.05 9.69 9.10
N MET A 666 3.61 10.90 9.00
CA MET A 666 3.04 11.98 8.20
C MET A 666 2.79 11.53 6.77
N ALA A 667 3.84 11.04 6.13
CA ALA A 667 3.74 10.41 4.83
C ALA A 667 3.07 9.03 4.92
N THR A 668 3.33 8.31 6.01
CA THR A 668 2.83 6.94 6.20
C THR A 668 1.36 6.85 6.59
N PHE A 669 0.57 7.92 6.46
CA PHE A 669 -0.87 7.93 6.57
C PHE A 669 -1.56 8.81 5.50
N MET A 670 -0.89 8.96 4.34
CA MET A 670 -1.50 9.38 3.07
C MET A 670 -1.66 8.13 2.14
N SER A 671 -2.04 8.28 0.86
CA SER A 671 -2.14 7.21 -0.16
C SER A 671 -2.04 7.77 -1.63
N ALA A 672 -2.55 7.09 -2.70
CA ALA A 672 -2.98 7.71 -4.00
C ALA A 672 -4.07 8.76 -3.80
N THR A 673 -4.76 8.55 -2.71
CA THR A 673 -5.31 9.62 -1.96
C THR A 673 -4.17 10.35 -1.20
N GLY A 674 -3.38 11.14 -1.94
CA GLY A 674 -2.12 11.73 -1.50
C GLY A 674 -2.23 13.17 -1.08
N LEU A 675 -2.15 14.12 -2.04
CA LEU A 675 -1.88 15.54 -1.73
C LEU A 675 -2.60 16.67 -2.55
N LEU A 676 -3.46 16.44 -3.58
CA LEU A 676 -4.59 17.38 -3.89
C LEU A 676 -5.64 17.40 -2.74
N GLY A 677 -6.83 16.81 -2.92
CA GLY A 677 -7.96 16.57 -2.01
C GLY A 677 -8.15 17.63 -0.92
N VAL A 678 -9.19 18.45 -1.08
CA VAL A 678 -9.31 19.82 -0.57
C VAL A 678 -7.96 20.53 -0.79
N PRO A 679 -7.57 20.78 -2.06
CA PRO A 679 -8.38 20.93 -3.28
C PRO A 679 -9.08 19.65 -3.69
N ALA A 680 -10.38 19.68 -3.50
CA ALA A 680 -11.30 18.59 -3.46
C ALA A 680 -12.62 19.16 -2.89
N GLU A 681 -13.02 18.91 -1.65
CA GLU A 681 -14.40 19.15 -1.15
C GLU A 681 -14.94 20.56 -1.39
N MET A 682 -14.01 21.50 -1.56
CA MET A 682 -14.18 22.88 -1.18
C MET A 682 -15.12 23.62 -2.12
N PHE A 683 -15.14 23.34 -3.43
CA PHE A 683 -16.26 23.79 -4.26
C PHE A 683 -17.50 23.01 -3.88
N LEU A 684 -17.94 21.96 -4.59
CA LEU A 684 -19.31 21.40 -4.48
C LEU A 684 -19.93 21.43 -3.09
N TYR A 685 -19.13 21.06 -2.07
CA TYR A 685 -19.56 20.83 -0.71
C TYR A 685 -18.90 21.70 0.39
N GLY A 686 -17.92 22.56 0.11
CA GLY A 686 -17.39 23.57 1.07
C GLY A 686 -16.16 23.16 1.92
N THR A 687 -15.53 24.14 2.60
CA THR A 687 -14.27 23.95 3.34
C THR A 687 -14.35 23.13 4.64
N GLN A 688 -15.55 22.69 5.02
CA GLN A 688 -15.95 22.02 6.28
C GLN A 688 -15.03 20.87 6.69
N LEU A 689 -14.47 20.21 5.68
CA LEU A 689 -13.83 18.93 5.81
C LEU A 689 -12.35 18.99 6.25
N ILE A 690 -11.62 20.05 5.90
CA ILE A 690 -10.23 20.22 6.36
C ILE A 690 -10.18 20.66 7.81
N LEU A 691 -10.92 21.73 8.14
CA LEU A 691 -10.61 22.49 9.34
C LEU A 691 -10.91 21.67 10.60
N SER A 692 -12.04 20.98 10.60
CA SER A 692 -12.45 19.99 11.61
C SER A 692 -11.42 18.86 11.79
N TYR A 693 -10.82 18.41 10.70
CA TYR A 693 -9.81 17.35 10.70
C TYR A 693 -8.44 17.83 11.24
N VAL A 694 -7.99 19.00 10.80
CA VAL A 694 -6.65 19.54 11.13
C VAL A 694 -6.57 20.05 12.57
N ILE A 695 -7.59 20.79 13.05
CA ILE A 695 -7.57 21.43 14.37
C ILE A 695 -7.90 20.44 15.49
N ILE A 696 -8.87 19.54 15.26
CA ILE A 696 -9.43 18.69 16.33
C ILE A 696 -8.97 17.23 16.20
N VAL A 697 -9.17 16.61 15.03
CA VAL A 697 -8.91 15.17 14.85
C VAL A 697 -7.42 14.85 15.04
N MET A 698 -6.50 15.56 14.39
CA MET A 698 -5.08 15.20 14.40
C MET A 698 -4.38 15.33 15.78
N PRO A 699 -4.55 16.42 16.56
CA PRO A 699 -4.01 16.50 17.92
C PRO A 699 -4.61 15.45 18.85
N LEU A 700 -5.94 15.24 18.79
CA LEU A 700 -6.64 14.24 19.61
C LEU A 700 -6.09 12.83 19.34
N MET A 701 -5.85 12.49 18.08
CA MET A 701 -5.34 11.17 17.69
C MET A 701 -3.86 10.98 18.01
N THR A 702 -3.05 12.02 17.86
CA THR A 702 -1.64 12.02 18.30
C THR A 702 -1.57 11.82 19.81
N PHE A 703 -2.39 12.54 20.59
CA PHE A 703 -2.45 12.39 22.04
C PHE A 703 -2.88 10.98 22.45
N MET A 704 -4.03 10.50 21.95
CA MET A 704 -4.50 9.14 22.28
C MET A 704 -3.48 8.08 21.88
N SER A 705 -2.85 8.21 20.72
CA SER A 705 -1.82 7.28 20.23
C SER A 705 -0.47 7.42 20.95
N SER A 706 -0.14 8.60 21.49
CA SER A 706 1.05 8.91 22.33
C SER A 706 0.97 8.30 23.73
N TYR A 707 -0.22 7.94 24.20
CA TYR A 707 -0.41 7.53 25.60
C TYR A 707 -1.22 6.24 25.80
N LEU A 708 -2.06 5.79 24.88
CA LEU A 708 -2.96 4.65 25.14
C LEU A 708 -2.40 3.26 24.83
N ILE A 709 -1.14 3.14 24.38
CA ILE A 709 -0.34 1.92 24.66
C ILE A 709 1.10 2.26 25.07
N VAL A 710 1.68 3.31 24.51
CA VAL A 710 3.06 3.81 24.68
C VAL A 710 3.60 4.02 26.14
N PRO A 711 2.86 3.79 27.24
CA PRO A 711 3.45 3.70 28.61
C PRO A 711 3.77 2.32 29.25
N VAL A 712 3.27 1.15 28.80
CA VAL A 712 3.21 -0.09 29.65
C VAL A 712 4.54 -0.88 29.77
N PHE A 713 5.70 -0.23 29.95
CA PHE A 713 6.93 -0.74 29.30
C PHE A 713 8.29 -0.52 30.02
N TYR A 714 8.76 -1.47 30.86
CA TYR A 714 10.20 -1.66 31.16
C TYR A 714 10.57 -3.07 31.74
N ASN A 715 11.05 -4.06 30.96
CA ASN A 715 11.77 -5.25 31.51
C ASN A 715 12.48 -6.23 30.53
N LEU A 716 11.85 -6.67 29.42
CA LEU A 716 12.07 -7.99 28.79
C LEU A 716 12.37 -7.91 27.26
N GLY A 717 12.50 -9.07 26.58
CA GLY A 717 12.70 -9.18 25.14
C GLY A 717 12.07 -10.40 24.47
N SER A 718 11.09 -10.25 23.57
CA SER A 718 10.38 -11.37 22.90
C SER A 718 9.50 -10.94 21.70
N CYS A 719 8.89 -11.88 20.95
CA CYS A 719 8.23 -11.65 19.63
C CYS A 719 6.90 -12.40 19.43
N SER A 720 6.01 -11.96 18.51
CA SER A 720 4.67 -12.56 18.27
C SER A 720 3.68 -11.47 17.84
N ALA A 721 3.00 -11.61 16.69
CA ALA A 721 2.38 -10.52 15.96
C ALA A 721 0.89 -10.34 16.24
N ASN A 722 -0.01 -10.86 15.41
CA ASN A 722 -1.42 -10.91 15.79
C ASN A 722 -1.69 -11.83 16.99
N GLU A 723 -0.68 -12.32 17.69
CA GLU A 723 -0.63 -12.36 19.17
C GLU A 723 -1.01 -11.06 19.91
N TYR A 724 -1.66 -10.06 19.29
CA TYR A 724 -2.69 -9.31 20.03
C TYR A 724 -4.02 -10.07 20.02
N LEU A 725 -4.69 -10.15 18.87
CA LEU A 725 -6.00 -10.80 18.76
C LEU A 725 -5.96 -12.30 19.08
N GLU A 726 -4.86 -13.02 18.84
CA GLU A 726 -4.67 -14.40 19.29
C GLU A 726 -4.49 -14.48 20.81
N ARG A 727 -3.63 -13.63 21.40
CA ARG A 727 -3.33 -13.65 22.84
C ARG A 727 -4.47 -13.07 23.68
N ARG A 728 -5.40 -12.34 23.05
CA ARG A 728 -6.62 -11.80 23.65
C ARG A 728 -7.85 -12.69 23.43
N PHE A 729 -8.01 -13.27 22.24
CA PHE A 729 -9.22 -13.98 21.85
C PHE A 729 -8.96 -15.33 21.18
N GLY A 730 -7.94 -15.46 20.33
CA GLY A 730 -7.48 -16.74 19.80
C GLY A 730 -7.26 -16.77 18.28
N LYS A 731 -6.82 -17.93 17.80
CA LYS A 731 -6.40 -18.18 16.41
C LYS A 731 -7.43 -17.81 15.33
N PRO A 732 -8.74 -18.10 15.49
CA PRO A 732 -9.73 -17.85 14.42
C PRO A 732 -9.88 -16.36 14.12
N ILE A 733 -10.04 -15.51 15.14
CA ILE A 733 -10.16 -14.06 14.97
C ILE A 733 -8.91 -13.51 14.33
N ARG A 734 -7.75 -13.95 14.80
CA ARG A 734 -6.45 -13.56 14.27
C ARG A 734 -6.25 -13.95 12.80
N ALA A 735 -6.85 -15.03 12.31
CA ALA A 735 -6.89 -15.40 10.89
C ALA A 735 -7.95 -14.62 10.09
N PHE A 736 -9.12 -14.36 10.66
CA PHE A 736 -10.19 -13.63 9.97
C PHE A 736 -9.90 -12.13 9.88
N SER A 737 -9.39 -11.52 10.95
CA SER A 737 -8.84 -10.16 10.89
C SER A 737 -7.66 -10.07 9.94
N CYS A 738 -6.85 -11.13 9.79
CA CYS A 738 -5.83 -11.20 8.73
C CYS A 738 -6.42 -11.25 7.32
N LEU A 739 -7.56 -11.93 7.11
CA LEU A 739 -8.21 -11.98 5.80
C LEU A 739 -8.91 -10.68 5.46
N LEU A 740 -9.57 -10.05 6.44
CA LEU A 740 -10.03 -8.68 6.26
C LEU A 740 -8.82 -7.81 5.95
N TYR A 741 -7.70 -7.93 6.66
CA TYR A 741 -6.35 -7.40 6.32
C TYR A 741 -5.70 -7.97 5.01
N ILE A 742 -6.48 -8.62 4.14
CA ILE A 742 -6.11 -9.05 2.78
C ILE A 742 -7.18 -8.56 1.77
N LEU A 743 -8.30 -8.00 2.25
CA LEU A 743 -9.44 -7.53 1.46
C LEU A 743 -9.79 -6.08 1.75
N THR A 744 -9.80 -5.67 3.00
CA THR A 744 -8.89 -4.58 3.39
C THR A 744 -7.46 -5.00 2.94
N MET A 745 -7.21 -4.95 1.63
CA MET A 745 -6.09 -5.49 0.84
C MET A 745 -6.50 -5.90 -0.61
N THR A 746 -7.80 -5.92 -0.91
CA THR A 746 -8.46 -6.17 -2.22
C THR A 746 -9.78 -5.36 -2.37
N PHE A 747 -9.96 -4.26 -1.63
CA PHE A 747 -10.65 -3.07 -2.09
C PHE A 747 -9.55 -2.09 -2.47
N PHE A 748 -8.91 -1.36 -1.53
CA PHE A 748 -7.60 -0.77 -1.84
C PHE A 748 -6.46 -1.80 -1.77
N MET A 749 -6.50 -2.75 -2.66
CA MET A 749 -5.55 -2.56 -3.74
C MET A 749 -6.41 -2.37 -4.98
N GLY A 750 -6.54 -1.10 -5.39
CA GLY A 750 -7.85 -0.48 -5.65
C GLY A 750 -7.76 0.85 -6.37
N ILE A 751 -8.22 1.94 -5.78
CA ILE A 751 -8.19 3.27 -6.41
C ILE A 751 -6.72 3.77 -6.52
N ALA A 752 -6.01 3.21 -7.52
CA ALA A 752 -4.63 2.70 -7.37
C ALA A 752 -3.93 1.87 -8.48
N LEU A 753 -4.38 1.66 -9.72
CA LEU A 753 -5.70 1.86 -10.29
C LEU A 753 -5.94 3.31 -10.62
N TYR A 754 -7.15 3.64 -11.02
CA TYR A 754 -7.32 4.81 -11.89
C TYR A 754 -7.23 6.16 -11.15
N ALA A 755 -6.77 6.21 -9.90
CA ALA A 755 -6.58 7.44 -9.17
C ALA A 755 -5.38 8.25 -9.71
N PRO A 756 -4.14 7.71 -9.59
CA PRO A 756 -2.93 8.39 -10.02
C PRO A 756 -2.95 9.03 -11.39
N ALA A 757 -3.41 8.40 -12.47
CA ALA A 757 -4.16 7.16 -12.68
C ALA A 757 -5.35 7.42 -13.61
N MET A 758 -5.89 8.63 -13.48
CA MET A 758 -6.88 9.27 -14.33
C MET A 758 -6.47 10.69 -14.71
N ALA A 759 -5.57 11.23 -13.91
CA ALA A 759 -5.38 12.62 -13.68
C ALA A 759 -4.66 13.36 -14.82
N LEU A 760 -5.16 13.25 -16.05
CA LEU A 760 -4.86 14.12 -17.18
C LEU A 760 -5.91 14.00 -18.34
N THR A 761 -7.11 13.41 -18.13
CA THR A 761 -8.01 12.92 -19.21
C THR A 761 -8.27 13.82 -20.44
N GLN A 762 -9.39 14.55 -20.60
CA GLN A 762 -9.77 15.10 -21.93
C GLN A 762 -8.78 16.09 -22.54
N VAL A 763 -7.96 16.84 -21.78
CA VAL A 763 -6.76 17.58 -22.27
C VAL A 763 -5.71 16.69 -22.96
N THR A 764 -5.97 15.39 -23.06
CA THR A 764 -5.19 14.40 -23.81
C THR A 764 -6.03 13.20 -24.29
N GLY A 765 -7.33 13.21 -23.98
CA GLY A 765 -8.20 12.08 -23.63
C GLY A 765 -7.58 10.74 -23.17
N LEU A 766 -6.38 10.70 -22.58
CA LEU A 766 -5.63 9.49 -22.12
C LEU A 766 -6.58 8.43 -21.46
N HIS A 767 -6.35 7.09 -21.52
CA HIS A 767 -7.42 6.03 -21.37
C HIS A 767 -7.50 5.03 -20.16
N VAL A 768 -6.50 4.85 -19.29
CA VAL A 768 -6.41 3.83 -18.20
C VAL A 768 -5.08 3.08 -18.26
N TRP A 769 -4.80 2.39 -19.35
CA TRP A 769 -4.05 1.15 -19.19
C TRP A 769 -2.84 0.93 -20.10
N ILE A 770 -2.23 1.98 -20.64
CA ILE A 770 -0.83 1.89 -21.07
C ILE A 770 0.08 1.98 -19.82
N THR A 771 0.33 3.16 -19.24
CA THR A 771 0.23 3.56 -17.79
C THR A 771 0.76 2.64 -16.70
N VAL A 772 0.35 1.38 -16.74
CA VAL A 772 0.34 0.36 -15.69
C VAL A 772 1.61 0.32 -14.82
N TRP A 773 2.69 0.62 -15.53
CA TRP A 773 4.05 0.31 -15.20
C TRP A 773 4.98 1.51 -15.54
N ILE A 774 4.42 2.74 -15.68
CA ILE A 774 5.12 4.03 -15.43
C ILE A 774 4.51 4.89 -14.32
N THR A 775 5.10 6.03 -13.98
CA THR A 775 5.91 6.22 -12.76
C THR A 775 7.19 5.40 -12.76
N GLY A 776 7.11 4.09 -12.96
CA GLY A 776 8.21 3.31 -13.48
C GLY A 776 8.31 2.04 -12.68
N LEU A 777 8.37 0.91 -13.36
CA LEU A 777 8.44 -0.40 -12.70
C LEU A 777 9.66 -0.58 -11.77
N VAL A 778 10.63 0.33 -11.92
CA VAL A 778 11.60 0.80 -10.93
C VAL A 778 11.09 0.68 -9.48
N CYS A 779 9.86 1.13 -9.25
CA CYS A 779 8.93 0.85 -8.16
C CYS A 779 9.32 -0.23 -7.15
N THR A 780 8.74 -1.43 -7.21
CA THR A 780 9.06 -2.52 -6.29
C THR A 780 10.33 -3.25 -6.72
N PHE A 781 11.01 -2.81 -7.80
CA PHE A 781 12.44 -3.08 -8.01
C PHE A 781 13.27 -2.46 -6.89
N TYR A 782 12.88 -1.30 -6.35
CA TYR A 782 13.47 -0.75 -5.13
C TYR A 782 12.72 -1.07 -3.84
N THR A 783 11.38 -1.15 -3.90
CA THR A 783 10.49 -1.27 -2.72
C THR A 783 10.54 -2.66 -2.10
N THR A 784 11.72 -3.24 -1.87
CA THR A 784 11.88 -4.44 -1.04
C THR A 784 13.21 -4.49 -0.28
N ILE A 785 14.21 -3.72 -0.70
CA ILE A 785 15.59 -4.23 -0.79
C ILE A 785 16.60 -3.58 0.14
N GLY A 786 16.44 -2.30 0.44
CA GLY A 786 16.99 -1.71 1.64
C GLY A 786 16.08 -2.05 2.83
N GLY A 787 15.26 -1.10 3.25
CA GLY A 787 14.53 -1.11 4.52
C GLY A 787 15.32 -0.41 5.63
N MET A 788 14.78 -0.43 6.84
CA MET A 788 15.30 0.12 8.09
C MET A 788 16.41 1.17 7.99
N LYS A 789 17.59 1.05 8.62
CA LYS A 789 18.51 2.21 8.73
C LYS A 789 18.86 2.84 7.38
N ALA A 790 18.92 2.06 6.31
CA ALA A 790 19.30 2.57 4.99
C ALA A 790 18.14 3.26 4.25
N VAL A 791 16.89 2.87 4.51
CA VAL A 791 15.68 3.36 3.83
C VAL A 791 14.74 4.16 4.73
N VAL A 792 15.00 4.24 6.05
CA VAL A 792 14.38 5.16 7.03
C VAL A 792 14.83 6.59 6.74
N TRP A 793 14.48 7.02 5.52
CA TRP A 793 15.10 8.02 4.66
C TRP A 793 14.30 8.38 3.44
N THR A 794 13.60 7.38 2.95
CA THR A 794 12.90 7.45 1.71
C THR A 794 11.62 8.21 2.03
N ASP A 795 10.85 7.66 2.96
CA ASP A 795 10.48 8.06 4.34
C ASP A 795 10.74 9.49 4.87
N THR A 796 11.57 10.29 4.22
CA THR A 796 12.02 11.59 4.68
C THR A 796 12.22 12.50 3.50
N PHE A 797 13.23 12.25 2.68
CA PHE A 797 13.57 13.15 1.58
C PHE A 797 12.84 12.74 0.29
N GLN A 798 11.58 12.31 0.51
CA GLN A 798 10.41 12.10 -0.37
C GLN A 798 9.18 12.88 0.20
N THR A 799 9.17 13.18 1.49
CA THR A 799 8.30 14.16 2.15
C THR A 799 8.84 15.59 2.09
N LEU A 800 10.16 15.81 2.07
CA LEU A 800 10.76 17.06 2.61
C LEU A 800 10.39 18.39 1.91
N ILE A 801 9.53 18.38 0.90
CA ILE A 801 8.69 19.57 0.63
C ILE A 801 8.15 20.17 1.94
N MET A 802 7.78 19.33 2.88
CA MET A 802 7.12 19.67 4.14
C MET A 802 8.00 20.32 5.23
N PHE A 803 9.15 20.90 4.85
CA PHE A 803 9.82 22.01 5.57
C PHE A 803 10.45 23.09 4.64
N GLY A 804 10.14 23.10 3.33
CA GLY A 804 10.69 24.09 2.41
C GLY A 804 10.04 24.13 1.03
N ALA A 805 8.69 24.16 0.93
CA ALA A 805 8.00 24.05 -0.35
C ALA A 805 6.61 24.70 -0.65
N MET A 806 6.02 25.72 0.00
CA MET A 806 4.91 26.51 -0.64
C MET A 806 5.14 28.02 -0.62
N ILE A 807 6.15 28.42 -1.38
CA ILE A 807 6.11 29.64 -2.15
C ILE A 807 5.54 29.22 -3.52
N TRP A 808 6.40 29.17 -4.54
CA TRP A 808 6.17 29.18 -5.98
C TRP A 808 4.85 28.68 -6.62
N ILE A 809 4.02 27.70 -6.17
CA ILE A 809 2.80 27.28 -6.93
C ILE A 809 1.38 27.42 -6.32
N VAL A 810 1.14 27.26 -5.01
CA VAL A 810 0.07 28.06 -4.38
C VAL A 810 0.38 29.50 -4.70
N VAL A 811 1.65 29.89 -4.71
CA VAL A 811 2.09 31.20 -5.20
C VAL A 811 1.75 31.45 -6.66
N GLN A 812 1.98 30.54 -7.62
CA GLN A 812 1.56 30.80 -9.02
C GLN A 812 0.04 30.99 -9.11
N GLY A 813 -0.75 30.15 -8.45
CA GLY A 813 -2.20 30.29 -8.55
C GLY A 813 -2.75 31.51 -7.77
N VAL A 814 -2.15 31.85 -6.63
CA VAL A 814 -2.40 33.12 -5.93
C VAL A 814 -2.01 34.32 -6.79
N MET A 815 -0.89 34.25 -7.51
CA MET A 815 -0.45 35.28 -8.46
C MET A 815 -1.42 35.41 -9.63
N ASP A 816 -1.94 34.29 -10.15
CA ASP A 816 -2.88 34.24 -11.27
C ASP A 816 -4.28 34.76 -10.90
N SER A 817 -4.71 34.50 -9.66
CA SER A 817 -5.88 35.10 -9.00
C SER A 817 -5.65 36.55 -8.55
N GLY A 818 -4.48 37.14 -8.80
CA GLY A 818 -4.09 38.51 -8.43
C GLY A 818 -3.58 38.69 -7.00
N GLY A 819 -4.05 37.91 -6.02
CA GLY A 819 -3.49 37.91 -4.67
C GLY A 819 -4.28 37.08 -3.65
N LEU A 820 -3.69 36.83 -2.47
CA LEU A 820 -4.33 36.04 -1.40
C LEU A 820 -5.67 36.65 -0.95
N ASP A 821 -5.76 37.99 -0.94
CA ASP A 821 -6.98 38.72 -0.57
C ASP A 821 -8.11 38.51 -1.59
N GLN A 822 -7.77 38.49 -2.90
CA GLN A 822 -8.73 38.21 -3.96
C GLN A 822 -9.21 36.75 -3.87
N VAL A 823 -8.28 35.81 -3.66
CA VAL A 823 -8.62 34.39 -3.45
C VAL A 823 -9.59 34.21 -2.28
N TRP A 824 -9.33 34.87 -1.16
CA TRP A 824 -10.21 34.81 0.02
C TRP A 824 -11.60 35.39 -0.27
N THR A 825 -11.66 36.52 -0.98
CA THR A 825 -12.92 37.19 -1.35
C THR A 825 -13.75 36.33 -2.30
N ASP A 826 -13.14 35.72 -3.32
CA ASP A 826 -13.86 34.87 -4.28
C ASP A 826 -14.49 33.62 -3.62
N ASN A 827 -13.79 33.05 -2.63
CA ASN A 827 -14.26 31.89 -1.88
C ASN A 827 -15.42 32.24 -0.92
N LEU A 828 -15.43 33.48 -0.42
CA LEU A 828 -16.54 34.03 0.36
C LEU A 828 -17.79 34.21 -0.53
N GLU A 829 -17.63 34.82 -1.72
CA GLU A 829 -18.75 35.14 -2.60
C GLU A 829 -19.39 33.91 -3.29
N THR A 830 -18.67 32.78 -3.34
CA THR A 830 -19.13 31.48 -3.85
C THR A 830 -19.79 30.58 -2.78
N ASP A 831 -19.93 31.06 -1.54
CA ASP A 831 -20.44 30.30 -0.37
C ASP A 831 -19.63 29.04 -0.03
N ARG A 832 -18.33 29.03 -0.39
CA ARG A 832 -17.45 27.87 -0.19
C ARG A 832 -16.73 27.88 1.16
N LEU A 833 -16.54 29.05 1.76
CA LEU A 833 -16.00 29.24 3.11
C LEU A 833 -17.00 28.90 4.24
N ASN A 834 -17.39 27.63 4.33
CA ASN A 834 -18.11 27.11 5.50
C ASN A 834 -17.18 26.22 6.33
N PHE A 835 -16.63 26.76 7.42
CA PHE A 835 -15.67 26.04 8.26
C PHE A 835 -16.31 25.07 9.27
N PHE A 836 -17.53 25.35 9.71
CA PHE A 836 -18.22 24.62 10.78
C PHE A 836 -19.70 24.48 10.48
N ASP A 837 -20.07 23.39 9.83
CA ASP A 837 -21.47 23.00 9.67
C ASP A 837 -21.93 22.15 10.85
N PHE A 838 -22.70 22.73 11.76
CA PHE A 838 -23.16 22.05 12.97
C PHE A 838 -24.40 21.18 12.76
N ASP A 839 -24.86 20.93 11.52
CA ASP A 839 -25.99 20.04 11.24
C ASP A 839 -25.74 18.62 11.83
N PRO A 840 -26.58 18.16 12.78
CA PRO A 840 -26.46 16.84 13.39
C PRO A 840 -26.98 15.69 12.51
N SER A 841 -27.57 15.98 11.35
CA SER A 841 -28.16 14.97 10.48
C SER A 841 -27.10 13.97 9.96
N PRO A 842 -27.31 12.65 10.11
CA PRO A 842 -26.37 11.63 9.63
C PRO A 842 -26.39 11.44 8.11
N TYR A 843 -27.31 12.12 7.42
CA TYR A 843 -27.45 12.10 5.96
C TYR A 843 -26.73 13.28 5.28
N THR A 844 -26.23 14.26 6.05
CA THR A 844 -25.36 15.31 5.50
C THR A 844 -24.06 14.69 5.01
N ARG A 845 -23.59 15.10 3.83
CA ARG A 845 -22.37 14.54 3.23
C ARG A 845 -21.18 14.67 4.17
N VAL A 846 -20.95 15.89 4.65
CA VAL A 846 -19.97 16.25 5.69
C VAL A 846 -20.61 17.26 6.62
N SER A 847 -20.43 17.09 7.93
CA SER A 847 -20.77 18.05 8.97
C SER A 847 -19.69 18.02 10.04
N PHE A 848 -19.65 19.02 10.92
CA PHE A 848 -18.77 19.05 12.09
C PHE A 848 -18.84 17.74 12.88
N TRP A 849 -20.05 17.19 13.08
CA TRP A 849 -20.26 15.96 13.84
C TRP A 849 -19.72 14.72 13.12
N ASN A 850 -20.04 14.54 11.84
CA ASN A 850 -19.60 13.35 11.12
C ASN A 850 -18.08 13.40 10.80
N ALA A 851 -17.53 14.60 10.58
CA ALA A 851 -16.10 14.82 10.36
C ALA A 851 -15.29 14.62 11.65
N VAL A 852 -15.72 15.20 12.78
CA VAL A 852 -15.04 15.00 14.06
C VAL A 852 -15.21 13.58 14.55
N LEU A 853 -16.42 13.01 14.62
CA LEU A 853 -16.63 11.66 15.18
C LEU A 853 -16.15 10.55 14.25
N GLY A 854 -16.59 10.57 12.98
CA GLY A 854 -16.21 9.59 11.96
C GLY A 854 -14.72 9.70 11.62
N GLY A 855 -14.23 10.91 11.37
CA GLY A 855 -12.81 11.18 11.11
C GLY A 855 -11.90 10.86 12.30
N SER A 856 -12.34 11.12 13.53
CA SER A 856 -11.60 10.67 14.74
C SER A 856 -11.43 9.17 14.78
N VAL A 857 -12.50 8.40 14.59
CA VAL A 857 -12.42 6.94 14.67
C VAL A 857 -11.67 6.36 13.47
N ALA A 858 -11.75 6.99 12.30
CA ALA A 858 -10.91 6.66 11.16
C ALA A 858 -9.41 6.86 11.46
N MET A 859 -9.00 8.05 11.93
CA MET A 859 -7.61 8.31 12.30
C MET A 859 -7.12 7.50 13.49
N LEU A 860 -8.00 7.22 14.46
CA LEU A 860 -7.66 6.30 15.54
C LEU A 860 -7.44 4.90 14.97
N GLY A 861 -8.24 4.47 13.99
CA GLY A 861 -7.93 3.32 13.17
C GLY A 861 -6.48 3.41 12.70
N ALA A 862 -6.20 4.36 11.81
CA ALA A 862 -4.89 4.60 11.20
C ALA A 862 -3.71 4.46 12.17
N TYR A 863 -3.80 5.13 13.32
CA TYR A 863 -2.73 5.16 14.30
C TYR A 863 -2.84 4.11 15.41
N ALA A 864 -3.93 3.37 15.62
CA ALA A 864 -4.08 2.58 16.87
C ALA A 864 -4.02 1.08 16.65
N THR A 865 -5.01 0.50 15.96
CA THR A 865 -5.09 -0.98 15.88
C THR A 865 -5.84 -1.55 14.67
N ASN A 866 -5.29 -1.66 13.45
CA ASN A 866 -4.86 -0.60 12.53
C ASN A 866 -3.51 0.14 12.79
N GLN A 867 -2.99 -0.03 14.00
CA GLN A 867 -1.59 -0.23 14.43
C GLN A 867 -0.56 0.91 14.28
N ALA A 868 -0.57 1.82 15.27
CA ALA A 868 0.62 2.44 15.88
C ALA A 868 0.80 2.04 17.39
N THR A 869 0.48 0.79 17.79
CA THR A 869 0.54 0.21 19.17
C THR A 869 1.61 -0.87 19.57
N ILE A 870 1.70 -2.12 19.04
CA ILE A 870 2.76 -3.14 19.31
C ILE A 870 3.50 -3.98 18.17
N GLN A 871 3.50 -3.63 16.84
CA GLN A 871 4.49 -4.01 15.73
C GLN A 871 5.64 -3.05 15.15
N ARG A 872 5.71 -1.71 15.38
CA ARG A 872 6.91 -0.82 15.31
C ARG A 872 7.44 0.20 16.45
N TYR A 873 7.18 0.16 17.80
CA TYR A 873 7.83 0.83 18.97
C TYR A 873 8.39 0.02 20.24
N LEU A 874 8.85 -1.26 20.14
CA LEU A 874 9.68 -2.25 20.91
C LEU A 874 11.23 -2.19 21.15
N SER A 875 12.22 -1.72 20.37
CA SER A 875 12.84 -2.22 19.11
C SER A 875 13.95 -1.28 18.44
N LEU A 876 13.67 -0.05 17.91
CA LEU A 876 14.49 1.22 17.72
C LEU A 876 15.29 1.53 19.00
N PRO A 877 15.86 2.74 19.28
CA PRO A 877 16.47 2.86 20.59
C PRO A 877 15.42 2.78 21.70
N THR A 878 14.41 3.65 21.70
CA THR A 878 13.56 3.87 22.89
C THR A 878 12.08 4.20 22.64
N LEU A 879 11.23 3.90 23.63
CA LEU A 879 9.81 4.25 23.69
C LEU A 879 9.58 5.76 23.69
N SER A 880 10.51 6.50 24.29
CA SER A 880 10.61 7.95 24.22
C SER A 880 10.83 8.42 22.78
N ASP A 881 11.72 7.77 22.02
CA ASP A 881 11.94 8.13 20.61
C ASP A 881 10.72 7.84 19.73
N ALA A 882 9.98 6.76 20.04
CA ALA A 882 8.71 6.47 19.36
C ALA A 882 7.61 7.50 19.66
N LYS A 883 7.48 7.97 20.91
CA LYS A 883 6.59 9.10 21.22
C LYS A 883 7.04 10.36 20.50
N ARG A 884 8.34 10.69 20.54
CA ARG A 884 8.92 11.84 19.83
C ARG A 884 8.58 11.82 18.34
N ALA A 885 8.59 10.65 17.69
CA ALA A 885 8.22 10.52 16.29
C ALA A 885 6.74 10.82 16.02
N VAL A 886 5.83 10.19 16.79
CA VAL A 886 4.38 10.44 16.67
C VAL A 886 4.08 11.94 16.84
N TRP A 887 4.76 12.61 17.77
CA TRP A 887 4.62 14.05 17.98
C TRP A 887 5.27 14.92 16.90
N MET A 888 6.43 14.53 16.35
CA MET A 888 7.06 15.26 15.24
C MET A 888 6.26 15.11 13.93
N ALA A 889 5.48 14.04 13.77
CA ALA A 889 4.62 13.85 12.60
C ALA A 889 3.39 14.78 12.56
N LEU A 890 2.92 15.26 13.73
CA LEU A 890 1.76 16.15 13.84
C LEU A 890 1.94 17.50 13.11
N PRO A 891 2.94 18.36 13.45
CA PRO A 891 3.09 19.65 12.77
C PRO A 891 3.39 19.48 11.28
N MET A 892 4.11 18.41 10.92
CA MET A 892 4.35 18.01 9.53
C MET A 892 3.05 17.62 8.81
N PHE A 893 2.02 17.09 9.49
CA PHE A 893 0.72 16.82 8.88
C PHE A 893 -0.14 18.09 8.78
N THR A 894 -0.03 18.98 9.78
CA THR A 894 -0.86 20.18 9.97
C THR A 894 -0.48 21.31 9.04
N ILE A 895 0.74 21.83 9.20
CA ILE A 895 1.23 23.05 8.51
C ILE A 895 1.14 22.84 6.98
N ILE A 896 1.02 21.57 6.61
CA ILE A 896 0.88 20.97 5.30
C ILE A 896 -0.61 20.91 4.89
N HIS A 897 -1.54 20.17 5.51
CA HIS A 897 -3.00 20.21 5.17
C HIS A 897 -3.59 21.64 5.00
N LEU A 898 -2.95 22.67 5.58
CA LEU A 898 -3.20 24.09 5.31
C LEU A 898 -2.84 24.55 3.89
N VAL A 899 -1.65 24.26 3.37
CA VAL A 899 -1.21 24.77 2.05
C VAL A 899 -1.71 23.90 0.89
N VAL A 900 -2.83 23.21 1.14
CA VAL A 900 -3.73 22.58 0.17
C VAL A 900 -5.17 23.05 0.38
N LEU A 901 -5.62 23.33 1.61
CA LEU A 901 -6.74 24.27 1.80
C LEU A 901 -6.56 25.52 0.92
N LEU A 902 -5.33 26.05 0.87
CA LEU A 902 -4.97 27.14 -0.03
C LEU A 902 -5.10 26.80 -1.53
N VAL A 903 -4.69 25.61 -1.98
CA VAL A 903 -4.90 25.21 -3.40
C VAL A 903 -6.39 25.11 -3.73
N GLY A 904 -7.18 24.52 -2.82
CA GLY A 904 -8.64 24.39 -2.91
C GLY A 904 -9.43 25.67 -2.61
N MET A 905 -8.74 26.81 -2.45
CA MET A 905 -9.34 28.14 -2.56
C MET A 905 -8.93 28.83 -3.85
N VAL A 906 -7.66 28.72 -4.26
CA VAL A 906 -7.11 29.38 -5.46
C VAL A 906 -7.86 28.98 -6.75
N VAL A 907 -8.27 27.71 -6.83
CA VAL A 907 -9.06 27.23 -7.96
C VAL A 907 -10.49 27.76 -7.99
N ILE A 908 -11.15 27.77 -6.83
CA ILE A 908 -12.48 28.38 -6.66
C ILE A 908 -12.42 29.87 -7.05
N SER A 909 -11.28 30.50 -6.80
CA SER A 909 -11.04 31.90 -7.13
C SER A 909 -10.94 32.24 -8.62
N LYS A 910 -9.89 31.80 -9.36
CA LYS A 910 -9.62 32.39 -10.70
C LYS A 910 -10.72 32.10 -11.76
N TYR A 911 -11.59 31.12 -11.54
CA TYR A 911 -12.44 30.58 -12.61
C TYR A 911 -13.96 30.49 -12.30
N ARG A 912 -14.44 30.92 -11.10
CA ARG A 912 -15.81 30.89 -10.51
C ARG A 912 -17.04 31.29 -11.38
N TYR A 913 -16.80 31.68 -12.63
CA TYR A 913 -17.74 32.37 -13.52
C TYR A 913 -18.23 31.61 -14.77
N CYS A 914 -17.79 30.40 -15.12
CA CYS A 914 -18.56 29.52 -16.03
C CYS A 914 -18.32 28.08 -15.57
N ASP A 915 -19.30 27.17 -15.68
CA ASP A 915 -19.22 25.80 -15.12
C ASP A 915 -18.99 24.70 -16.19
N PRO A 916 -17.74 24.30 -16.42
CA PRO A 916 -17.34 23.13 -17.18
C PRO A 916 -17.75 21.73 -16.72
N ILE A 917 -18.22 21.49 -15.49
CA ILE A 917 -19.00 20.25 -15.26
C ILE A 917 -20.18 20.29 -16.21
N LYS A 918 -20.90 21.41 -16.12
CA LYS A 918 -22.17 21.61 -16.78
C LYS A 918 -22.01 21.62 -18.30
N THR A 919 -20.93 22.15 -18.84
CA THR A 919 -20.80 22.36 -20.29
C THR A 919 -20.12 21.22 -21.07
N GLN A 920 -19.63 20.17 -20.36
CA GLN A 920 -19.37 18.81 -20.90
C GLN A 920 -18.21 18.61 -21.93
N ARG A 921 -17.01 19.16 -21.67
CA ARG A 921 -15.71 18.51 -22.05
C ARG A 921 -15.19 17.59 -20.95
N ILE A 922 -15.99 17.34 -19.92
CA ILE A 922 -15.70 16.53 -18.74
C ILE A 922 -16.65 15.38 -18.54
N MET A 923 -16.31 14.50 -17.59
CA MET A 923 -16.99 13.24 -17.34
C MET A 923 -17.51 13.00 -15.91
N THR A 924 -17.70 11.73 -15.53
CA THR A 924 -19.02 11.20 -15.10
C THR A 924 -19.52 11.59 -13.70
N ALA A 925 -18.77 12.40 -12.96
CA ALA A 925 -19.33 13.44 -12.09
C ALA A 925 -18.19 14.39 -11.69
N ASP A 926 -17.66 14.25 -10.48
CA ASP A 926 -16.25 13.99 -10.18
C ASP A 926 -15.08 14.56 -11.06
N GLN A 927 -15.19 14.67 -12.38
CA GLN A 927 -14.02 14.74 -13.28
C GLN A 927 -13.61 16.15 -13.74
N LEU A 928 -13.17 17.05 -12.85
CA LEU A 928 -13.02 18.49 -13.23
C LEU A 928 -11.61 19.11 -13.19
N PHE A 929 -10.96 19.18 -12.03
CA PHE A 929 -9.65 19.83 -11.84
C PHE A 929 -8.60 19.35 -12.85
N PRO A 930 -8.59 18.04 -13.20
CA PRO A 930 -7.92 17.54 -14.91
C PRO A 930 -7.53 18.66 -15.93
N LEU A 931 -8.36 19.72 -16.12
CA LEU A 931 -8.19 20.80 -17.13
C LEU A 931 -7.92 22.21 -16.58
N PHE A 932 -8.56 22.68 -15.50
CA PHE A 932 -8.26 23.89 -14.71
C PHE A 932 -7.37 24.97 -15.37
N VAL A 933 -6.04 24.81 -15.23
CA VAL A 933 -4.96 25.56 -15.86
C VAL A 933 -5.11 25.53 -17.39
N MET A 934 -5.91 26.46 -17.90
CA MET A 934 -5.73 26.97 -19.25
C MET A 934 -4.75 28.14 -19.16
N ASP A 935 -5.15 29.19 -18.46
CA ASP A 935 -4.33 30.37 -18.23
C ASP A 935 -3.17 30.08 -17.26
N THR A 936 -3.33 29.18 -16.27
CA THR A 936 -2.52 29.37 -15.04
C THR A 936 -1.02 29.06 -15.16
N MET A 937 -0.48 28.72 -16.32
CA MET A 937 0.98 28.71 -16.51
C MET A 937 1.48 29.53 -17.71
N GLY A 938 0.66 30.46 -18.23
CA GLY A 938 0.79 31.10 -19.55
C GLY A 938 2.18 31.57 -20.00
N ASN A 939 3.08 31.99 -19.10
CA ASN A 939 4.51 32.19 -19.38
C ASN A 939 5.39 31.86 -18.14
N ILE A 940 5.22 30.66 -17.55
CA ILE A 940 5.61 30.37 -16.15
C ILE A 940 6.59 29.17 -16.01
N PRO A 941 7.70 29.29 -15.24
CA PRO A 941 8.96 28.60 -15.58
C PRO A 941 9.19 27.20 -14.97
N GLY A 942 8.63 26.13 -15.58
CA GLY A 942 8.97 24.72 -15.24
C GLY A 942 7.84 23.91 -14.59
N ILE A 943 6.61 24.36 -14.73
CA ILE A 943 5.68 24.41 -13.60
C ILE A 943 4.45 23.57 -13.79
N PRO A 944 3.94 23.33 -15.01
CA PRO A 944 3.14 22.15 -15.26
C PRO A 944 3.89 20.86 -14.83
N GLY A 945 5.17 20.96 -14.41
CA GLY A 945 5.99 20.02 -13.64
C GLY A 945 6.36 20.41 -12.19
N ILE A 946 6.10 21.63 -11.75
CA ILE A 946 5.89 21.97 -10.34
C ILE A 946 4.49 21.68 -9.79
N PHE A 947 3.46 21.01 -10.35
CA PHE A 947 3.12 20.45 -11.66
C PHE A 947 3.28 18.90 -11.86
N VAL A 948 4.32 18.18 -11.38
CA VAL A 948 4.42 16.71 -11.59
C VAL A 948 5.04 15.83 -10.48
N ALA A 949 5.23 16.25 -9.23
CA ALA A 949 5.65 15.33 -8.17
C ALA A 949 5.14 15.57 -6.74
N GLY A 950 4.68 16.75 -6.32
CA GLY A 950 4.59 17.08 -4.87
C GLY A 950 3.20 17.31 -4.24
N ILE A 951 2.22 17.83 -4.99
CA ILE A 951 0.78 17.55 -4.75
C ILE A 951 0.15 16.68 -5.86
N PHE A 952 0.97 16.43 -6.87
CA PHE A 952 1.04 15.24 -7.71
C PHE A 952 1.59 14.09 -6.89
N SER A 953 2.07 14.32 -5.67
CA SER A 953 2.37 13.23 -4.79
C SER A 953 1.06 12.55 -4.37
N ALA A 954 0.80 11.38 -4.97
CA ALA A 954 0.03 10.30 -4.35
C ALA A 954 0.47 8.82 -4.63
N SER A 955 1.58 8.57 -5.36
CA SER A 955 2.33 7.31 -5.38
C SER A 955 3.90 7.17 -5.14
N LEU A 956 4.46 7.55 -3.95
CA LEU A 956 5.71 7.00 -3.31
C LEU A 956 5.69 6.92 -1.76
N SER A 957 4.76 7.60 -1.14
CA SER A 957 4.33 7.65 0.27
C SER A 957 4.23 6.39 1.14
N THR A 958 3.07 6.21 1.77
CA THR A 958 2.67 5.14 2.71
C THR A 958 2.78 3.68 2.29
N VAL A 959 2.24 3.29 1.13
CA VAL A 959 1.64 1.96 0.91
C VAL A 959 2.62 0.80 0.70
N SER A 960 3.84 0.82 1.26
CA SER A 960 4.50 -0.43 1.59
C SER A 960 3.84 -1.10 2.82
N SER A 961 2.66 -1.61 2.50
CA SER A 961 1.58 -2.29 3.21
C SER A 961 1.59 -3.83 3.22
N GLY A 962 1.54 -4.51 2.07
CA GLY A 962 1.66 -6.00 1.76
C GLY A 962 3.97 -7.67 0.80
N ILE A 963 5.29 -7.37 0.54
CA ILE A 963 6.38 -6.34 0.42
C ILE A 963 6.48 -4.91 1.17
N ASN A 964 6.42 -4.86 2.55
CA ASN A 964 5.99 -3.93 3.65
C ASN A 964 5.49 -4.67 4.93
N SER A 965 4.21 -4.54 5.35
CA SER A 965 3.67 -5.08 6.62
C SER A 965 2.38 -5.96 6.61
N LEU A 966 2.23 -7.02 5.79
CA LEU A 966 1.69 -8.28 6.37
C LEU A 966 2.75 -8.98 7.18
N THR A 967 4.03 -8.68 6.98
CA THR A 967 4.99 -9.78 7.08
C THR A 967 5.08 -10.38 8.45
N ALA A 968 4.76 -9.71 9.55
CA ALA A 968 4.63 -10.41 10.83
C ALA A 968 3.48 -11.47 10.91
N VAL A 969 2.84 -11.88 9.80
CA VAL A 969 1.71 -12.84 9.71
C VAL A 969 1.88 -13.99 8.68
N VAL A 970 3.04 -14.00 8.02
CA VAL A 970 3.63 -14.80 6.89
C VAL A 970 4.32 -16.33 7.10
N HIS A 971 5.40 -17.07 7.75
CA HIS A 971 6.59 -17.22 8.85
C HIS A 971 6.65 -16.85 10.49
N GLU A 972 5.68 -17.05 11.46
CA GLU A 972 5.56 -17.17 12.97
C GLU A 972 4.10 -17.18 13.50
N ASP A 973 3.28 -16.22 13.12
CA ASP A 973 1.95 -15.90 13.66
C ASP A 973 0.72 -16.75 13.20
N ILE A 974 0.03 -16.48 12.07
CA ILE A 974 -1.32 -17.03 11.71
C ILE A 974 -1.51 -18.55 11.90
N ILE A 975 -1.00 -19.35 10.97
CA ILE A 975 -1.09 -20.83 10.90
C ILE A 975 -0.24 -21.54 11.98
N LYS A 976 -0.20 -21.01 13.21
CA LYS A 976 0.44 -21.62 14.38
C LYS A 976 0.08 -23.09 14.62
N PRO A 977 -1.16 -23.59 14.44
CA PRO A 977 -1.44 -25.00 14.61
C PRO A 977 -0.88 -25.83 13.45
N TYR A 978 -1.26 -25.51 12.20
CA TYR A 978 -1.09 -26.38 11.03
C TYR A 978 0.29 -26.25 10.33
N ILE A 979 0.32 -26.06 9.01
CA ILE A 979 0.76 -27.18 8.16
C ILE A 979 2.29 -27.40 8.01
N TRP A 980 3.13 -26.36 8.09
CA TRP A 980 4.50 -26.39 7.51
C TRP A 980 5.41 -27.55 7.96
N ARG A 981 5.81 -27.74 9.22
CA ARG A 981 5.36 -26.99 10.40
C ARG A 981 6.46 -26.32 11.23
N ASN A 982 7.66 -26.88 11.32
CA ASN A 982 8.76 -26.39 12.16
C ASN A 982 10.09 -27.02 11.72
N LEU A 983 11.18 -26.25 11.78
CA LEU A 983 12.59 -26.70 11.76
C LEU A 983 13.37 -26.07 12.94
N THR A 984 14.64 -26.43 13.12
CA THR A 984 15.57 -25.88 14.14
C THR A 984 16.85 -25.31 13.51
N ASP A 985 17.54 -24.41 14.22
CA ASP A 985 18.62 -23.56 13.70
C ASP A 985 20.01 -24.23 13.61
N VAL A 986 20.06 -25.56 13.80
CA VAL A 986 21.25 -26.41 13.62
C VAL A 986 21.73 -26.42 12.15
N GLN A 987 20.84 -26.07 11.21
CA GLN A 987 21.17 -25.76 9.82
C GLN A 987 20.80 -24.31 9.52
N THR A 988 21.39 -23.74 8.47
CA THR A 988 20.88 -22.49 7.86
C THR A 988 21.00 -22.58 6.33
N LEU A 989 20.02 -22.04 5.60
CA LEU A 989 20.17 -21.75 4.16
C LEU A 989 18.91 -21.86 3.25
N ARG A 990 18.04 -22.89 3.29
CA ARG A 990 17.14 -23.21 2.13
C ARG A 990 15.58 -23.15 2.22
N LEU A 991 14.88 -22.53 3.20
CA LEU A 991 13.42 -22.15 3.09
C LEU A 991 12.98 -20.76 3.70
N LEU A 992 12.78 -19.64 2.91
CA LEU A 992 12.14 -18.35 3.37
C LEU A 992 11.78 -17.32 2.26
N LYS A 993 12.76 -16.85 1.47
CA LYS A 993 12.79 -15.53 0.77
C LYS A 993 11.57 -15.07 -0.03
N ILE A 994 10.84 -15.99 -0.64
CA ILE A 994 10.13 -15.74 -1.90
C ILE A 994 8.69 -15.21 -1.67
N MET A 995 8.51 -14.40 -0.61
CA MET A 995 7.22 -14.15 0.03
C MET A 995 6.20 -13.21 -0.66
N SER A 996 6.41 -12.46 -1.74
CA SER A 996 7.50 -12.22 -2.70
C SER A 996 6.93 -11.24 -3.76
N VAL A 997 7.78 -10.42 -4.42
CA VAL A 997 7.55 -8.99 -4.81
C VAL A 997 6.29 -8.60 -5.60
N VAL A 998 5.55 -9.57 -6.12
CA VAL A 998 5.07 -9.49 -7.48
C VAL A 998 3.56 -9.20 -7.58
N GLY A 999 3.17 -8.18 -8.35
CA GLY A 999 1.84 -7.53 -8.33
C GLY A 999 0.65 -8.38 -8.85
N GLY A 1000 -0.39 -8.63 -8.03
CA GLY A 1000 -1.40 -9.67 -8.27
C GLY A 1000 -2.90 -9.36 -8.12
N LEU A 1001 -3.72 -10.42 -8.03
CA LEU A 1001 -5.20 -10.49 -7.95
C LEU A 1001 -5.87 -10.11 -6.60
N LEU A 1002 -5.22 -10.29 -5.45
CA LEU A 1002 -5.65 -9.77 -4.15
C LEU A 1002 -4.68 -8.64 -3.78
N CYS A 1003 -4.70 -7.66 -4.68
CA CYS A 1003 -3.67 -6.67 -4.97
C CYS A 1003 -4.24 -5.79 -6.13
N ILE A 1004 -3.50 -5.39 -7.19
CA ILE A 1004 -4.03 -4.64 -8.38
C ILE A 1004 -5.28 -5.30 -8.98
N GLY A 1005 -5.47 -6.59 -8.69
CA GLY A 1005 -6.73 -7.18 -8.25
C GLY A 1005 -7.93 -6.28 -8.36
N THR A 1006 -8.15 -5.47 -7.32
CA THR A 1006 -9.23 -4.51 -7.29
C THR A 1006 -8.83 -3.14 -7.83
N ALA A 1007 -7.57 -2.93 -8.25
CA ALA A 1007 -7.16 -1.68 -8.84
C ALA A 1007 -7.73 -1.47 -10.23
N MET A 1008 -7.66 -2.45 -11.12
CA MET A 1008 -8.38 -2.30 -12.38
C MET A 1008 -9.91 -2.33 -12.18
N ILE A 1009 -10.39 -3.00 -11.12
CA ILE A 1009 -11.79 -2.98 -10.67
C ILE A 1009 -12.17 -1.61 -10.09
N SER A 1010 -11.20 -0.75 -9.80
CA SER A 1010 -11.47 0.54 -9.21
C SER A 1010 -12.05 1.57 -10.18
N GLY A 1011 -12.27 1.17 -11.44
CA GLY A 1011 -12.92 1.92 -12.53
C GLY A 1011 -14.33 2.44 -12.30
N PHE A 1012 -15.04 1.93 -11.28
CA PHE A 1012 -16.41 1.49 -11.55
C PHE A 1012 -17.60 1.94 -10.67
N MET A 1013 -17.53 2.73 -9.58
CA MET A 1013 -18.77 3.04 -8.78
C MET A 1013 -18.94 4.51 -8.34
N GLY A 1014 -18.99 4.83 -7.03
CA GLY A 1014 -19.33 6.18 -6.53
C GLY A 1014 -18.19 7.00 -5.91
N ASN A 1015 -17.84 8.09 -6.60
CA ASN A 1015 -17.17 9.33 -6.17
C ASN A 1015 -15.79 9.30 -5.48
N ILE A 1016 -15.04 10.38 -5.72
CA ILE A 1016 -13.62 10.56 -5.41
C ILE A 1016 -13.34 10.87 -3.92
N ILE A 1017 -14.31 11.25 -3.06
CA ILE A 1017 -14.12 10.98 -1.60
C ILE A 1017 -14.27 9.50 -1.35
N GLN A 1018 -15.36 9.03 -1.90
CA GLN A 1018 -16.34 8.29 -1.13
C GLN A 1018 -15.93 6.84 -1.12
N ALA A 1019 -15.41 6.39 -2.26
CA ALA A 1019 -14.82 5.08 -2.45
C ALA A 1019 -13.71 4.71 -1.42
N THR A 1020 -12.95 5.66 -0.84
CA THR A 1020 -12.01 5.44 0.30
C THR A 1020 -12.80 4.94 1.47
N MET A 1021 -13.74 5.81 1.84
CA MET A 1021 -14.35 5.82 3.14
C MET A 1021 -15.21 4.58 3.22
N VAL A 1022 -15.88 4.30 2.10
CA VAL A 1022 -16.46 3.02 1.69
C VAL A 1022 -15.43 1.89 1.85
N ALA A 1023 -14.34 1.83 1.08
CA ALA A 1023 -13.39 0.71 1.10
C ALA A 1023 -12.95 0.27 2.51
N PHE A 1024 -12.57 1.21 3.38
CA PHE A 1024 -12.24 0.83 4.76
C PHE A 1024 -13.48 0.60 5.62
N GLY A 1025 -14.54 1.38 5.45
CA GLY A 1025 -15.82 1.16 6.11
C GLY A 1025 -16.28 -0.30 5.97
N LEU A 1026 -16.32 -0.81 4.73
CA LEU A 1026 -16.75 -2.17 4.40
C LEU A 1026 -15.91 -3.25 5.09
N LEU A 1027 -14.58 -3.12 5.04
CA LEU A 1027 -13.67 -4.24 5.33
C LEU A 1027 -12.77 -4.00 6.55
N GLY A 1028 -12.34 -2.76 6.77
CA GLY A 1028 -11.43 -2.36 7.84
C GLY A 1028 -12.11 -2.03 9.17
N ALA A 1029 -13.30 -1.45 9.15
CA ALA A 1029 -14.03 -1.07 10.36
C ALA A 1029 -14.35 -2.26 11.30
N PRO A 1030 -14.79 -3.43 10.81
CA PRO A 1030 -15.01 -4.60 11.66
C PRO A 1030 -13.72 -5.10 12.32
N MET A 1031 -12.62 -5.10 11.56
CA MET A 1031 -11.31 -5.46 12.06
C MET A 1031 -10.89 -4.49 13.17
N PHE A 1032 -11.04 -3.18 12.94
CA PHE A 1032 -10.72 -2.15 13.91
C PHE A 1032 -11.52 -2.28 15.21
N GLY A 1033 -12.83 -2.45 15.09
CA GLY A 1033 -13.72 -2.63 16.24
C GLY A 1033 -13.34 -3.83 17.11
N THR A 1034 -12.77 -4.88 16.52
CA THR A 1034 -12.36 -6.08 17.27
C THR A 1034 -11.09 -5.82 18.10
N PHE A 1035 -10.20 -4.95 17.63
CA PHE A 1035 -9.09 -4.50 18.45
C PHE A 1035 -9.54 -3.56 19.58
N MET A 1036 -10.45 -2.64 19.29
CA MET A 1036 -11.04 -1.78 20.33
C MET A 1036 -11.72 -2.62 21.42
N LEU A 1037 -12.45 -3.67 21.03
CA LEU A 1037 -13.08 -4.63 21.94
C LEU A 1037 -12.05 -5.37 22.80
N GLY A 1038 -10.88 -5.70 22.24
CA GLY A 1038 -9.78 -6.30 23.00
C GLY A 1038 -9.17 -5.34 24.02
N LEU A 1039 -8.86 -4.12 23.58
CA LEU A 1039 -8.07 -3.13 24.31
C LEU A 1039 -8.85 -2.46 25.46
N PHE A 1040 -10.15 -2.22 25.24
CA PHE A 1040 -10.99 -1.44 26.14
C PHE A 1040 -11.96 -2.29 26.98
N VAL A 1041 -12.20 -3.56 26.62
CA VAL A 1041 -13.20 -4.40 27.32
C VAL A 1041 -12.56 -5.64 27.98
N PRO A 1042 -12.26 -5.59 29.30
CA PRO A 1042 -11.71 -6.72 30.05
C PRO A 1042 -12.57 -7.98 29.99
N HIS A 1043 -13.90 -7.81 30.00
CA HIS A 1043 -14.86 -8.90 30.03
C HIS A 1043 -15.07 -9.59 28.67
N ALA A 1044 -14.54 -9.02 27.57
CA ALA A 1044 -14.77 -9.56 26.23
C ALA A 1044 -14.20 -10.97 26.07
N THR A 1045 -14.95 -11.86 25.44
CA THR A 1045 -14.65 -13.28 25.24
C THR A 1045 -14.29 -13.56 23.78
N ASN A 1046 -13.65 -14.69 23.50
CA ASN A 1046 -13.41 -15.17 22.14
C ASN A 1046 -14.71 -15.24 21.32
N LYS A 1047 -15.76 -15.88 21.86
CA LYS A 1047 -17.03 -16.06 21.16
C LYS A 1047 -17.71 -14.72 20.87
N GLY A 1048 -17.74 -13.82 21.85
CA GLY A 1048 -18.24 -12.45 21.66
C GLY A 1048 -17.46 -11.67 20.61
N ALA A 1049 -16.12 -11.77 20.60
CA ALA A 1049 -15.29 -11.11 19.60
C ALA A 1049 -15.47 -11.69 18.18
N ILE A 1050 -15.74 -12.99 18.01
CA ILE A 1050 -16.12 -13.57 16.70
C ILE A 1050 -17.47 -13.03 16.24
N ILE A 1051 -18.48 -13.04 17.10
CA ILE A 1051 -19.84 -12.58 16.77
C ILE A 1051 -19.82 -11.07 16.45
N GLY A 1052 -19.13 -10.26 17.26
CA GLY A 1052 -18.94 -8.83 16.99
C GLY A 1052 -18.27 -8.57 15.65
N LEU A 1053 -17.15 -9.25 15.37
CA LEU A 1053 -16.40 -9.12 14.12
C LEU A 1053 -17.24 -9.53 12.88
N LEU A 1054 -17.98 -10.63 12.97
CA LEU A 1054 -18.84 -11.10 11.87
C LEU A 1054 -20.06 -10.19 11.65
N THR A 1055 -20.77 -9.80 12.71
CA THR A 1055 -21.94 -8.92 12.59
C THR A 1055 -21.53 -7.53 12.10
N GLY A 1056 -20.43 -6.97 12.60
CA GLY A 1056 -19.85 -5.74 12.09
C GLY A 1056 -19.46 -5.84 10.61
N PHE A 1057 -18.86 -6.96 10.19
CA PHE A 1057 -18.49 -7.18 8.79
C PHE A 1057 -19.69 -7.28 7.86
N VAL A 1058 -20.69 -8.10 8.19
CA VAL A 1058 -21.91 -8.23 7.39
C VAL A 1058 -22.66 -6.91 7.30
N PHE A 1059 -22.72 -6.13 8.39
CA PHE A 1059 -23.45 -4.86 8.41
C PHE A 1059 -22.75 -3.74 7.61
N ASN A 1060 -21.42 -3.59 7.74
CA ASN A 1060 -20.70 -2.61 6.91
C ASN A 1060 -20.67 -2.99 5.44
N LEU A 1061 -20.61 -4.29 5.13
CA LEU A 1061 -20.72 -4.77 3.75
C LEU A 1061 -22.12 -4.46 3.19
N TRP A 1062 -23.18 -4.70 3.96
CA TRP A 1062 -24.56 -4.38 3.57
C TRP A 1062 -24.78 -2.88 3.34
N MET A 1063 -24.41 -2.04 4.30
CA MET A 1063 -24.55 -0.59 4.21
C MET A 1063 -23.72 0.00 3.07
N GLY A 1064 -22.43 -0.36 3.03
CA GLY A 1064 -21.48 0.21 2.08
C GLY A 1064 -21.71 -0.23 0.63
N MET A 1065 -22.12 -1.50 0.40
CA MET A 1065 -22.58 -1.92 -0.92
C MET A 1065 -23.93 -1.30 -1.27
N GLY A 1066 -24.85 -1.17 -0.30
CA GLY A 1066 -26.14 -0.53 -0.51
C GLY A 1066 -26.04 0.93 -0.95
N SER A 1067 -25.07 1.68 -0.42
CA SER A 1067 -24.76 3.04 -0.89
C SER A 1067 -24.18 3.04 -2.32
N LEU A 1068 -23.25 2.13 -2.63
CA LEU A 1068 -22.68 1.94 -3.96
C LEU A 1068 -23.70 1.45 -5.03
N PHE A 1069 -24.80 0.82 -4.61
CA PHE A 1069 -25.85 0.33 -5.52
C PHE A 1069 -27.00 1.32 -5.75
N ASN A 1070 -27.14 2.38 -4.92
CA ASN A 1070 -28.26 3.32 -4.99
C ASN A 1070 -27.87 4.76 -5.30
N PHE A 1071 -26.58 5.13 -5.18
CA PHE A 1071 -26.03 6.47 -5.43
C PHE A 1071 -26.87 7.59 -4.79
N PRO A 1072 -26.83 7.77 -3.45
CA PRO A 1072 -27.55 8.86 -2.81
C PRO A 1072 -27.06 10.20 -3.37
N TYR A 1073 -27.99 11.02 -3.87
CA TYR A 1073 -27.68 12.35 -4.40
C TYR A 1073 -27.43 13.31 -3.23
N TYR A 1074 -26.30 14.00 -3.27
CA TYR A 1074 -25.98 15.06 -2.33
C TYR A 1074 -26.08 16.40 -3.06
N PRO A 1075 -26.93 17.33 -2.60
CA PRO A 1075 -27.06 18.63 -3.23
C PRO A 1075 -25.73 19.36 -3.18
N LYS A 1076 -25.41 20.03 -4.27
CA LYS A 1076 -24.19 20.82 -4.44
C LYS A 1076 -24.59 22.29 -4.55
N LEU A 1077 -23.77 23.25 -4.12
CA LEU A 1077 -24.11 24.69 -4.30
C LEU A 1077 -23.57 25.23 -5.65
N GLU A 1078 -23.97 24.66 -6.78
CA GLU A 1078 -23.52 25.05 -8.13
C GLU A 1078 -24.22 26.35 -8.62
N LYS A 1079 -23.95 27.53 -7.99
CA LYS A 1079 -24.52 28.86 -8.34
C LYS A 1079 -24.51 29.11 -9.85
N ASP A 1080 -25.65 29.53 -10.41
CA ASP A 1080 -25.85 29.71 -11.85
C ASP A 1080 -25.19 30.98 -12.40
N TYR A 1081 -23.87 30.93 -12.53
CA TYR A 1081 -23.08 31.83 -13.36
C TYR A 1081 -22.58 31.05 -14.58
N VAL A 1082 -23.50 30.65 -15.48
CA VAL A 1082 -23.12 30.05 -16.79
C VAL A 1082 -23.14 31.10 -17.91
N ASP A 1083 -23.56 32.34 -17.60
CA ASP A 1083 -23.78 33.41 -18.58
C ASP A 1083 -22.52 34.21 -18.97
N LYS A 1084 -21.35 33.96 -18.36
CA LYS A 1084 -20.16 34.82 -18.43
C LYS A 1084 -19.00 34.30 -19.29
N CYS A 1085 -19.28 33.66 -20.43
CA CYS A 1085 -18.23 33.20 -21.36
C CYS A 1085 -18.30 33.80 -22.81
N PRO A 1086 -17.19 33.78 -23.60
CA PRO A 1086 -16.96 34.67 -24.78
C PRO A 1086 -17.39 34.11 -26.17
N GLU A 1087 -16.59 34.33 -27.24
CA GLU A 1087 -16.75 33.82 -28.63
C GLU A 1087 -15.79 32.64 -28.98
N ARG A 1088 -16.12 31.73 -29.93
CA ARG A 1088 -15.28 30.55 -30.29
C ARG A 1088 -16.02 29.37 -31.02
N TYR A 1089 -16.28 28.25 -30.32
CA TYR A 1089 -16.64 26.94 -30.92
C TYR A 1089 -18.02 26.31 -30.53
N PHE A 1090 -19.05 27.08 -30.18
CA PHE A 1090 -20.36 26.60 -29.67
C PHE A 1090 -21.13 25.61 -30.59
N ASN A 1091 -21.62 24.50 -30.04
CA ASN A 1091 -22.70 23.71 -30.65
C ASN A 1091 -24.07 24.41 -30.46
N VAL A 1092 -24.31 25.42 -31.28
CA VAL A 1092 -25.58 26.15 -31.47
C VAL A 1092 -26.77 25.19 -31.69
N THR A 1093 -27.48 24.80 -30.63
CA THR A 1093 -28.92 24.40 -30.66
C THR A 1093 -29.59 24.24 -29.27
N GLY A 1094 -28.89 24.48 -28.16
CA GLY A 1094 -29.38 24.20 -26.79
C GLY A 1094 -30.07 25.34 -26.04
N HIS A 1095 -30.27 26.53 -26.64
CA HIS A 1095 -30.73 27.74 -25.94
C HIS A 1095 -32.25 27.79 -25.59
N ALA A 1096 -32.90 26.64 -25.45
CA ALA A 1096 -34.27 26.53 -24.95
C ALA A 1096 -34.45 25.28 -24.07
N PHE A 1097 -33.69 25.21 -22.98
CA PHE A 1097 -33.95 24.29 -21.87
C PHE A 1097 -34.43 25.10 -20.66
N ASN A 1098 -35.72 24.99 -20.34
CA ASN A 1098 -36.33 25.85 -19.32
C ASN A 1098 -35.73 25.58 -17.94
N GLN A 1099 -35.44 26.62 -17.15
CA GLN A 1099 -35.01 26.45 -15.75
C GLN A 1099 -36.10 25.73 -14.92
N THR A 1100 -37.39 25.87 -15.27
CA THR A 1100 -38.48 25.06 -14.71
C THR A 1100 -38.27 23.55 -14.89
N LEU A 1101 -37.60 23.10 -15.96
CA LEU A 1101 -37.28 21.69 -16.17
C LEU A 1101 -36.10 21.23 -15.28
N ASN A 1102 -35.12 22.11 -15.03
CA ASN A 1102 -33.99 21.83 -14.14
C ASN A 1102 -34.43 21.78 -12.67
N ASP A 1103 -35.31 22.70 -12.24
CA ASP A 1103 -35.86 22.68 -10.87
C ASP A 1103 -36.73 21.43 -10.63
N GLU A 1104 -37.54 21.02 -11.61
CA GLU A 1104 -38.31 19.76 -11.55
C GLU A 1104 -37.39 18.52 -11.55
N LEU A 1105 -36.26 18.53 -12.26
CA LEU A 1105 -35.27 17.44 -12.27
C LEU A 1105 -34.51 17.33 -10.93
N ILE A 1106 -34.10 18.46 -10.36
CA ILE A 1106 -33.44 18.51 -9.05
C ILE A 1106 -34.42 18.07 -7.95
N GLN A 1107 -35.69 18.51 -7.98
CA GLN A 1107 -36.70 17.99 -7.07
C GLN A 1107 -36.91 16.48 -7.25
N ALA A 1108 -37.00 15.98 -8.49
CA ALA A 1108 -37.12 14.54 -8.74
C ALA A 1108 -35.90 13.73 -8.24
N GLU A 1109 -34.68 14.28 -8.27
CA GLU A 1109 -33.49 13.62 -7.68
C GLU A 1109 -33.45 13.69 -6.15
N ILE A 1110 -33.99 14.74 -5.55
CA ILE A 1110 -34.17 14.88 -4.10
C ILE A 1110 -35.24 13.90 -3.61
N GLU A 1111 -36.44 13.88 -4.23
CA GLU A 1111 -37.51 12.91 -3.93
C GLU A 1111 -37.03 11.46 -4.14
N ARG A 1112 -36.26 11.20 -5.21
CA ARG A 1112 -35.62 9.90 -5.44
C ARG A 1112 -34.69 9.54 -4.28
N THR A 1113 -33.87 10.47 -3.80
CA THR A 1113 -32.96 10.22 -2.67
C THR A 1113 -33.71 10.01 -1.37
N GLU A 1114 -34.82 10.72 -1.15
CA GLU A 1114 -35.70 10.48 0.00
C GLU A 1114 -36.39 9.11 -0.05
N SER A 1115 -36.58 8.52 -1.24
CA SER A 1115 -37.08 7.14 -1.41
C SER A 1115 -36.04 6.05 -1.12
N ILE A 1116 -34.74 6.32 -1.28
CA ILE A 1116 -33.65 5.35 -1.00
C ILE A 1116 -33.73 4.92 0.47
N PHE A 1117 -33.51 3.65 0.79
CA PHE A 1117 -33.55 3.18 2.19
C PHE A 1117 -32.61 4.00 3.12
N PRO A 1118 -33.06 4.47 4.30
CA PRO A 1118 -32.30 5.43 5.13
C PRO A 1118 -30.85 5.05 5.42
N ILE A 1119 -30.57 3.76 5.67
CA ILE A 1119 -29.21 3.27 5.94
C ILE A 1119 -28.23 3.52 4.78
N TYR A 1120 -28.69 3.57 3.53
CA TYR A 1120 -27.82 3.79 2.37
C TYR A 1120 -27.53 5.27 2.08
N ARG A 1121 -28.32 6.18 2.68
CA ARG A 1121 -28.13 7.64 2.64
C ARG A 1121 -27.11 8.14 3.67
N ILE A 1122 -26.80 7.33 4.68
CA ILE A 1122 -25.86 7.70 5.75
C ILE A 1122 -24.51 8.08 5.11
N SER A 1123 -23.95 9.20 5.57
CA SER A 1123 -22.64 9.66 5.15
C SER A 1123 -21.58 8.57 5.29
N PHE A 1124 -20.75 8.44 4.25
CA PHE A 1124 -19.59 7.55 4.24
C PHE A 1124 -18.62 7.83 5.42
N MET A 1125 -18.66 9.03 6.03
CA MET A 1125 -17.88 9.35 7.23
C MET A 1125 -18.20 8.46 8.41
N TYR A 1126 -19.47 8.08 8.55
CA TYR A 1126 -19.93 7.28 9.67
C TYR A 1126 -19.64 5.79 9.51
N TYR A 1127 -19.22 5.30 8.34
CA TYR A 1127 -19.11 3.86 8.08
C TYR A 1127 -18.14 3.19 9.04
N ILE A 1128 -17.00 3.85 9.30
CA ILE A 1128 -16.01 3.32 10.26
C ILE A 1128 -16.53 3.39 11.70
N LEU A 1129 -17.14 4.50 12.08
CA LEU A 1129 -17.69 4.70 13.41
C LEU A 1129 -18.78 3.67 13.72
N ILE A 1130 -19.78 3.54 12.84
CA ILE A 1130 -20.87 2.57 12.97
C ILE A 1130 -20.29 1.16 13.03
N GLY A 1131 -19.34 0.82 12.17
CA GLY A 1131 -18.69 -0.49 12.18
C GLY A 1131 -17.98 -0.83 13.48
N VAL A 1132 -17.24 0.12 14.05
CA VAL A 1132 -16.59 -0.04 15.36
C VAL A 1132 -17.61 -0.17 16.47
N ILE A 1133 -18.64 0.69 16.50
CA ILE A 1133 -19.71 0.65 17.49
C ILE A 1133 -20.42 -0.71 17.47
N ILE A 1134 -20.79 -1.23 16.30
CA ILE A 1134 -21.47 -2.53 16.18
C ILE A 1134 -20.61 -3.65 16.75
N VAL A 1135 -19.31 -3.71 16.41
CA VAL A 1135 -18.41 -4.73 16.96
C VAL A 1135 -18.26 -4.59 18.47
N MET A 1136 -18.12 -3.36 18.97
CA MET A 1136 -17.98 -3.06 20.40
C MET A 1136 -19.24 -3.47 21.18
N VAL A 1137 -20.42 -3.05 20.71
CA VAL A 1137 -21.71 -3.31 21.37
C VAL A 1137 -22.07 -4.78 21.28
N VAL A 1138 -22.17 -5.35 20.07
CA VAL A 1138 -22.55 -6.76 19.87
C VAL A 1138 -21.51 -7.70 20.49
N GLY A 1139 -20.22 -7.37 20.36
CA GLY A 1139 -19.14 -8.16 20.94
C GLY A 1139 -19.11 -8.14 22.47
N THR A 1140 -19.44 -7.00 23.08
CA THR A 1140 -19.56 -6.89 24.56
C THR A 1140 -20.82 -7.57 25.06
N ALA A 1141 -21.99 -7.31 24.47
CA ALA A 1141 -23.26 -7.93 24.84
C ALA A 1141 -23.17 -9.47 24.72
N SER A 1142 -22.67 -9.98 23.60
CA SER A 1142 -22.43 -11.42 23.41
C SER A 1142 -21.45 -11.98 24.45
N SER A 1143 -20.43 -11.22 24.85
CA SER A 1143 -19.48 -11.66 25.88
C SER A 1143 -20.10 -11.80 27.27
N PHE A 1144 -21.11 -11.01 27.60
CA PHE A 1144 -21.89 -11.21 28.83
C PHE A 1144 -22.84 -12.40 28.72
N ILE A 1145 -23.51 -12.59 27.57
CA ILE A 1145 -24.44 -13.71 27.33
C ILE A 1145 -23.73 -15.08 27.42
N PHE A 1146 -22.52 -15.19 26.85
CA PHE A 1146 -21.77 -16.46 26.81
C PHE A 1146 -20.83 -16.69 28.02
N GLY A 1147 -20.96 -15.87 29.07
CA GLY A 1147 -20.12 -15.88 30.27
C GLY A 1147 -18.85 -15.04 30.08
N ALA A 1148 -18.76 -13.93 30.81
CA ALA A 1148 -17.64 -12.98 30.73
C ALA A 1148 -16.28 -13.63 31.06
N SER A 1149 -15.21 -13.15 30.41
CA SER A 1149 -13.85 -13.64 30.67
C SER A 1149 -13.38 -13.36 32.09
N ASP A 1150 -12.74 -14.34 32.76
CA ASP A 1150 -12.11 -14.10 34.06
C ASP A 1150 -10.88 -13.17 33.90
N ILE A 1151 -10.98 -11.97 34.46
CA ILE A 1151 -9.95 -10.92 34.47
C ILE A 1151 -8.68 -11.37 35.19
N HIS A 1152 -8.76 -12.38 36.06
CA HIS A 1152 -7.68 -12.79 36.94
C HIS A 1152 -6.61 -13.67 36.27
N ASP A 1153 -6.95 -14.31 35.14
CA ASP A 1153 -6.03 -15.17 34.37
C ASP A 1153 -5.42 -14.45 33.15
N MET A 1154 -5.76 -13.18 32.97
CA MET A 1154 -5.36 -12.38 31.82
C MET A 1154 -4.13 -11.50 32.10
N ASP A 1155 -3.27 -11.31 31.10
CA ASP A 1155 -2.12 -10.41 31.23
C ASP A 1155 -2.59 -8.94 31.18
N SER A 1156 -2.36 -8.20 32.27
CA SER A 1156 -2.74 -6.78 32.38
C SER A 1156 -2.10 -5.90 31.31
N ARG A 1157 -1.00 -6.36 30.71
CA ARG A 1157 -0.31 -5.71 29.59
C ARG A 1157 -1.10 -5.75 28.27
N LEU A 1158 -2.13 -6.60 28.14
CA LEU A 1158 -3.00 -6.64 26.95
C LEU A 1158 -4.03 -5.50 26.87
N PHE A 1159 -4.06 -4.62 27.87
CA PHE A 1159 -4.99 -3.49 27.96
C PHE A 1159 -4.24 -2.16 27.90
N VAL A 1160 -4.96 -1.10 27.53
CA VAL A 1160 -4.45 0.28 27.61
C VAL A 1160 -3.97 0.61 29.03
N PRO A 1161 -2.92 1.43 29.25
CA PRO A 1161 -2.31 1.60 30.57
C PRO A 1161 -3.26 1.94 31.73
N PRO A 1162 -4.32 2.75 31.54
CA PRO A 1162 -5.34 2.95 32.59
C PRO A 1162 -6.07 1.65 32.96
N ILE A 1163 -6.58 0.90 31.98
CA ILE A 1163 -7.31 -0.35 32.20
C ILE A 1163 -6.36 -1.45 32.70
N GLY A 1164 -5.14 -1.53 32.18
CA GLY A 1164 -4.12 -2.45 32.66
C GLY A 1164 -3.78 -2.25 34.14
N ARG A 1165 -3.65 -0.99 34.59
CA ARG A 1165 -3.50 -0.65 36.02
C ARG A 1165 -4.73 -1.04 36.85
N LEU A 1166 -5.95 -0.86 36.32
CA LEU A 1166 -7.18 -1.31 37.01
C LEU A 1166 -7.25 -2.83 37.12
N VAL A 1167 -6.89 -3.56 36.06
CA VAL A 1167 -6.80 -5.03 36.04
C VAL A 1167 -5.75 -5.50 37.04
N GLU A 1168 -4.56 -4.92 37.04
CA GLU A 1168 -3.49 -5.25 37.99
C GLU A 1168 -3.92 -4.97 39.45
N LYS A 1169 -4.61 -3.85 39.70
CA LYS A 1169 -5.17 -3.54 41.03
C LYS A 1169 -6.17 -4.62 41.47
N LYS A 1170 -7.09 -5.06 40.60
CA LYS A 1170 -8.03 -6.16 40.87
C LYS A 1170 -7.31 -7.50 41.09
N GLN A 1171 -6.26 -7.81 40.31
CA GLN A 1171 -5.44 -9.01 40.48
C GLN A 1171 -4.67 -9.01 41.80
N ARG A 1172 -4.03 -7.89 42.16
CA ARG A 1172 -3.34 -7.72 43.46
C ARG A 1172 -4.32 -7.84 44.62
N ALA A 1173 -5.50 -7.24 44.53
CA ALA A 1173 -6.56 -7.37 45.55
C ALA A 1173 -7.02 -8.83 45.75
N LYS A 1174 -7.24 -9.60 44.66
CA LYS A 1174 -7.59 -11.04 44.75
C LYS A 1174 -6.44 -11.87 45.36
N LYS A 1175 -5.19 -11.60 44.98
CA LYS A 1175 -4.00 -12.25 45.58
C LYS A 1175 -3.90 -11.97 47.08
N MET A 1176 -4.08 -10.72 47.52
CA MET A 1176 -4.08 -10.38 48.95
C MET A 1176 -5.26 -11.01 49.70
N SER A 1177 -6.46 -11.03 49.11
CA SER A 1177 -7.64 -11.72 49.66
C SER A 1177 -7.39 -13.23 49.82
N LYS A 1178 -6.80 -13.89 48.81
CA LYS A 1178 -6.44 -15.32 48.86
C LYS A 1178 -5.33 -15.61 49.88
N LYS A 1179 -4.33 -14.73 50.00
CA LYS A 1179 -3.27 -14.81 51.02
C LYS A 1179 -3.87 -14.73 52.43
N ARG A 1180 -4.71 -13.72 52.71
CA ARG A 1180 -5.45 -13.60 53.99
C ARG A 1180 -6.36 -14.79 54.29
N LYS A 1181 -7.05 -15.36 53.28
CA LYS A 1181 -7.86 -16.59 53.46
C LYS A 1181 -6.98 -17.81 53.80
N ASN A 1182 -5.82 -17.95 53.15
CA ASN A 1182 -4.88 -19.03 53.45
C ASN A 1182 -4.25 -18.88 54.83
N GLU A 1183 -3.80 -17.67 55.20
CA GLU A 1183 -3.26 -17.37 56.53
C GLU A 1183 -4.29 -17.67 57.63
N LYS A 1184 -5.56 -17.25 57.46
CA LYS A 1184 -6.64 -17.61 58.38
C LYS A 1184 -6.94 -19.11 58.43
N ALA A 1185 -6.83 -19.82 57.31
CA ALA A 1185 -7.01 -21.28 57.28
C ALA A 1185 -5.84 -22.02 57.95
N GLU A 1186 -4.62 -21.46 57.88
CA GLU A 1186 -3.42 -21.99 58.53
C GLU A 1186 -3.44 -21.72 60.04
N GLU A 1187 -3.85 -20.53 60.47
CA GLU A 1187 -4.15 -20.19 61.88
C GLU A 1187 -5.25 -21.10 62.44
N ALA A 1188 -6.37 -21.27 61.74
CA ALA A 1188 -7.44 -22.18 62.15
C ALA A 1188 -6.98 -23.65 62.19
N GLY A 1189 -6.09 -24.07 61.27
CA GLY A 1189 -5.49 -25.40 61.28
C GLY A 1189 -4.52 -25.62 62.45
N MET A 1190 -3.70 -24.62 62.79
CA MET A 1190 -2.84 -24.66 63.98
C MET A 1190 -3.65 -24.63 65.27
N LEU A 1191 -4.73 -23.85 65.33
CA LEU A 1191 -5.66 -23.81 66.47
C LEU A 1191 -6.34 -25.17 66.66
N LYS A 1192 -6.85 -25.77 65.58
CA LYS A 1192 -7.43 -27.13 65.58
C LYS A 1192 -6.43 -28.18 66.08
N LYS A 1193 -5.16 -28.10 65.67
CA LYS A 1193 -4.11 -29.02 66.13
C LYS A 1193 -3.72 -28.84 67.60
N LYS A 1194 -3.81 -27.61 68.14
CA LYS A 1194 -3.69 -27.35 69.58
C LYS A 1194 -4.89 -27.92 70.35
N ILE A 1195 -6.11 -27.74 69.86
CA ILE A 1195 -7.33 -28.29 70.47
C ILE A 1195 -7.27 -29.84 70.46
N GLU A 1196 -6.91 -30.47 69.34
CA GLU A 1196 -6.74 -31.93 69.25
C GLU A 1196 -5.67 -32.44 70.24
N ASN A 1197 -4.52 -31.75 70.39
CA ASN A 1197 -3.53 -32.13 71.39
C ASN A 1197 -4.02 -31.96 72.85
N CYS A 1198 -4.88 -30.98 73.13
CA CYS A 1198 -5.53 -30.82 74.44
C CYS A 1198 -6.57 -31.93 74.70
N GLU A 1199 -7.38 -32.30 73.70
CA GLU A 1199 -8.32 -33.43 73.80
C GLU A 1199 -7.58 -34.75 74.06
N TYR A 1200 -6.46 -35.02 73.37
CA TYR A 1200 -5.64 -36.20 73.63
C TYR A 1200 -5.05 -36.22 75.05
N LEU A 1201 -4.66 -35.06 75.60
CA LEU A 1201 -4.17 -34.95 76.98
C LEU A 1201 -5.28 -35.21 78.01
N GLN A 1202 -6.50 -34.69 77.78
CA GLN A 1202 -7.66 -34.96 78.62
C GLN A 1202 -8.09 -36.44 78.56
N ILE A 1203 -8.08 -37.06 77.38
CA ILE A 1203 -8.39 -38.48 77.24
C ILE A 1203 -7.31 -39.35 77.94
N ALA A 1204 -6.02 -38.98 77.85
CA ALA A 1204 -4.96 -39.70 78.54
C ALA A 1204 -5.09 -39.62 80.08
N LEU A 1205 -5.39 -38.43 80.62
CA LEU A 1205 -5.69 -38.24 82.04
C LEU A 1205 -6.94 -39.02 82.48
N PHE A 1206 -7.99 -39.04 81.66
CA PHE A 1206 -9.25 -39.73 81.98
C PHE A 1206 -9.11 -41.26 81.93
N VAL A 1207 -8.29 -41.81 81.02
CA VAL A 1207 -7.98 -43.25 80.97
C VAL A 1207 -7.07 -43.67 82.13
N SER A 1208 -6.13 -42.82 82.55
CA SER A 1208 -5.33 -43.04 83.77
C SER A 1208 -6.22 -43.10 85.02
N TYR A 1209 -7.20 -42.19 85.14
CA TYR A 1209 -8.10 -42.14 86.31
C TYR A 1209 -9.05 -43.35 86.44
N PHE A 1210 -9.32 -44.07 85.34
CA PHE A 1210 -10.20 -45.25 85.33
C PHE A 1210 -9.45 -46.59 85.33
N SER A 1211 -8.12 -46.59 85.26
CA SER A 1211 -7.31 -47.82 85.32
C SER A 1211 -7.06 -48.34 86.75
N ASP A 1212 -7.23 -47.48 87.77
CA ASP A 1212 -6.86 -47.78 89.16
C ASP A 1212 -8.03 -48.18 90.08
N ASN A 1213 -9.28 -48.17 89.58
CA ASN A 1213 -10.47 -48.52 90.39
C ASN A 1213 -11.08 -49.89 90.04
N ASP A 1214 -10.63 -50.85 90.83
CA ASP A 1214 -11.00 -52.26 90.92
C ASP A 1214 -12.52 -52.47 91.19
N LEU A 1215 -13.32 -52.79 90.17
CA LEU A 1215 -14.72 -53.22 90.33
C LEU A 1215 -15.10 -54.43 89.45
N ASN A 1216 -15.13 -55.57 90.14
CA ASN A 1216 -15.44 -56.91 89.65
C ASN A 1216 -16.96 -57.12 89.42
N VAL A 1217 -17.48 -56.93 88.19
CA VAL A 1217 -18.87 -57.31 87.83
C VAL A 1217 -18.94 -57.97 86.44
N ARG A 1218 -19.52 -59.17 86.41
CA ARG A 1218 -19.75 -60.01 85.22
C ARG A 1218 -20.76 -59.43 84.22
N ASP A 1219 -20.39 -59.59 82.95
CA ASP A 1219 -21.20 -59.90 81.76
C ASP A 1219 -22.27 -58.92 81.20
N LYS A 1220 -22.18 -58.71 79.88
CA LYS A 1220 -23.10 -57.99 78.95
C LYS A 1220 -23.49 -56.52 79.17
N SER A 1221 -23.25 -55.91 80.32
CA SER A 1221 -23.59 -54.49 80.56
C SER A 1221 -22.49 -53.49 80.14
N ARG A 1222 -21.22 -53.90 80.13
CA ARG A 1222 -20.06 -53.02 79.87
C ARG A 1222 -20.02 -52.41 78.45
N ASN A 1223 -20.35 -53.21 77.43
CA ASN A 1223 -20.43 -52.73 76.04
C ASN A 1223 -21.64 -51.82 75.78
N LEU A 1224 -22.75 -52.03 76.51
CA LEU A 1224 -23.94 -51.20 76.36
C LEU A 1224 -23.74 -49.84 77.04
N ILE A 1225 -23.04 -49.79 78.18
CA ILE A 1225 -22.66 -48.55 78.84
C ILE A 1225 -21.68 -47.79 77.95
N ILE A 1226 -20.53 -48.37 77.55
CA ILE A 1226 -19.54 -47.66 76.71
C ILE A 1226 -20.19 -47.15 75.40
N HIS A 1227 -21.08 -47.93 74.76
CA HIS A 1227 -21.75 -47.48 73.55
C HIS A 1227 -22.84 -46.43 73.79
N ARG A 1228 -23.56 -46.46 74.92
CA ARG A 1228 -24.53 -45.40 75.28
C ARG A 1228 -23.83 -44.13 75.76
N THR A 1229 -22.76 -44.20 76.55
CA THR A 1229 -21.97 -43.03 76.98
C THR A 1229 -21.26 -42.40 75.79
N TYR A 1230 -20.73 -43.18 74.84
CA TYR A 1230 -20.17 -42.64 73.58
C TYR A 1230 -21.24 -41.96 72.72
N LYS A 1231 -22.47 -42.49 72.68
CA LYS A 1231 -23.60 -41.89 71.94
C LYS A 1231 -24.22 -40.69 72.64
N TRP A 1232 -24.10 -40.60 73.98
CA TRP A 1232 -24.48 -39.45 74.80
C TRP A 1232 -23.45 -38.31 74.64
N ALA A 1233 -22.15 -38.63 74.76
CA ALA A 1233 -21.06 -37.69 74.50
C ALA A 1233 -21.09 -37.17 73.05
N LYS A 1234 -21.48 -37.99 72.06
CA LYS A 1234 -21.63 -37.54 70.66
C LYS A 1234 -22.89 -36.71 70.38
N ARG A 1235 -23.90 -36.71 71.26
CA ARG A 1235 -25.14 -35.94 71.10
C ARG A 1235 -25.14 -34.59 71.81
N ASN A 1236 -24.26 -34.38 72.78
CA ASN A 1236 -24.22 -33.17 73.60
C ASN A 1236 -22.98 -32.27 73.30
N VAL A 1237 -22.33 -32.43 72.13
CA VAL A 1237 -21.26 -31.52 71.65
C VAL A 1237 -21.84 -30.53 70.64
N GLU A 1238 -22.89 -29.84 71.09
CA GLU A 1238 -23.37 -28.57 70.53
C GLU A 1238 -23.45 -27.54 71.65
N TYR A 1239 -22.31 -27.19 72.25
CA TYR A 1239 -22.11 -25.88 72.90
C TYR A 1239 -20.63 -25.50 72.80
N ASN A 1240 -20.27 -24.83 71.72
CA ASN A 1240 -18.96 -24.25 71.53
C ASN A 1240 -19.00 -22.77 71.93
N GLU A 1241 -19.11 -22.51 73.24
CA GLU A 1241 -18.80 -21.22 73.88
C GLU A 1241 -17.94 -21.50 75.13
N PHE A 1242 -16.63 -21.67 74.93
CA PHE A 1242 -15.49 -21.18 75.73
C PHE A 1242 -14.26 -22.08 75.54
N CYS A 1243 -13.37 -21.69 74.62
CA CYS A 1243 -11.91 -21.81 74.69
C CYS A 1243 -11.27 -21.15 73.44
#